data_AF-A0A9P0IFU1-F1
#
_entry.id   AF-A0A9P0IFU1-F1
#
_cell.length_a   1.000
_cell.length_b   1.000
_cell.length_c   1.000
_cell.angle_alpha   90.00
_cell.angle_beta   90.00
_cell.angle_gamma   90.00
#
_symmetry.space_group_name_H-M   'P 1'
#
loop_
_entity.id
_entity.type
_entity.pdbx_description
1 polymer ?
#
loop_
_entity_poly.entity_id
_entity_poly.type
_entity_poly.pdbx_seq_one_letter_code
_entity_poly.pdbx_strand_id
1 'polypeptide(L)'
;MVGVGVAEGGGGGGGPGDGYYGEYYPPEQYYVPQEMCPHPSQHPQHAHMCTVLPEYGGMPVVPSGTMMPPMMPPVLDENMRHYLVHAQAHPHHAAHHQPPHHQPQHHQPPPHHQPPHHYPPTNGTGGPQHYYSTGYPPHFHHVPHHVQHSPPPVYQKDERTQRQYSKLKQKLERKQTNRNNGIDANSGASTPSLSPRKELNGRAGSSGGGSLASSMPSSMPSSGPSSGASTAGVGSGTTTSSGAWSEEGEASSAETSVQGDGSSAAASVQGDGEVEDETDAQAILDMFAARRTPQITDVSSTSALVIWNIPVPEDVIVPSGELTYDLLLADRGGRYKAIYSGQSLTCRVRDLKPGYEYSVCLQIRAGKLDATSASATFRAPAARPDQMAAPRVAQRARTSLPLRWNAATDNGARILYYVLEMDDGEGFVEVSRPRNRQHTVNNLRPQTRYRFRIAAVNECGRGEWSEEAVAWTTGCPPPAPAPPALTSASNESLILGWERRSDEEFTLQMDDAARGHGFLPVYSGPDRSYVCSGLHRATDYRFRLRSETVDGQGPWSVEVTYRTLPERPGPPGRPTARGRIHSRAFRLRWEPPVDDGGATIDSYTLELDAGDGYRPAYRGPEREAHCDRLLPGTPYRARVRCTNEAGASDWSATETVTTECAVPGAPAAPAPGAEPRSTLLALRWRAPDCTGGAPITEYRVEIVPSADPDGAARLAYQGLDCECIVRELMPGREYRTWVTAHNRVGASPPSQALTFSTAPAPPEVPETPTAQLEGARSARLEWTAPRDNGAPILDYRLEMSATNVDDAFSEVYRGAETSCLVGRLVPFSPYFFRVCATNAAGRGAWSGVRDVLTPRAPPGAPAGLRHEATADSLRLHWRPPPAHGAIVLRYRVEVGDAAFDTDGPAPERLVQGLEPDTVYRVRVAALNELGLGEWSEEARASTRPRPPAPPALRCVQAQHNYLRLEWPAAGGEGAQYCVEMRSLEARDFRPVYRGSARSCKVKKLREATTYAFRIRASDERGGRGVWSEPLEAATISAPPPAPRAPAVQQCAPRAALVSWDALDDSEYVLQCARAKDAVYKQVYSGNETQFQLEELELGAEYLVRLCCVRAGLAGAWGPATRLAVAGAAPAPRPRRARAARALQPGHVALLMAAAFLALAVCVAVLLQRLVEARP
;
A
#
# COMPACT_ATOMS: atom_id res chain seq x y z
N MET A 1 -3.21 -47.24 -31.01
CA MET A 1 -2.42 -48.38 -30.46
C MET A 1 -1.94 -47.98 -29.06
N VAL A 2 -1.77 -48.97 -28.15
CA VAL A 2 -0.91 -49.01 -26.93
C VAL A 2 -0.55 -47.69 -26.21
N GLY A 3 -0.71 -47.54 -24.89
CA GLY A 3 -1.17 -48.46 -23.82
C GLY A 3 -1.44 -47.65 -22.53
N VAL A 4 -2.38 -48.05 -21.66
CA VAL A 4 -2.21 -49.04 -20.58
C VAL A 4 -1.12 -48.66 -19.56
N GLY A 5 -1.55 -48.25 -18.37
CA GLY A 5 -0.76 -48.10 -17.15
C GLY A 5 -1.69 -48.19 -15.93
N VAL A 6 -1.46 -49.14 -15.04
CA VAL A 6 -2.40 -49.54 -13.97
C VAL A 6 -1.86 -49.17 -12.59
N ALA A 7 -2.74 -48.67 -11.72
CA ALA A 7 -2.55 -48.68 -10.26
C ALA A 7 -3.93 -48.80 -9.57
N GLU A 8 -4.05 -49.68 -8.57
CA GLU A 8 -5.31 -49.97 -7.85
C GLU A 8 -5.33 -49.39 -6.42
N GLY A 9 -6.53 -49.33 -5.82
CA GLY A 9 -6.71 -49.41 -4.36
C GLY A 9 -7.34 -48.18 -3.68
N GLY A 10 -8.36 -48.40 -2.83
CA GLY A 10 -8.86 -47.36 -1.90
C GLY A 10 -10.38 -47.28 -1.65
N GLY A 11 -11.12 -48.39 -1.61
CA GLY A 11 -12.59 -48.39 -1.72
C GLY A 11 -13.45 -47.73 -0.61
N GLY A 12 -14.65 -47.31 -1.03
CA GLY A 12 -15.87 -47.15 -0.19
C GLY A 12 -16.18 -45.73 0.31
N GLY A 13 -17.42 -45.23 0.22
CA GLY A 13 -18.62 -45.76 -0.44
C GLY A 13 -19.92 -45.04 0.00
N GLY A 14 -20.98 -45.06 -0.83
CA GLY A 14 -22.33 -44.61 -0.48
C GLY A 14 -22.94 -43.51 -1.37
N GLY A 15 -23.86 -43.89 -2.27
CA GLY A 15 -24.84 -43.00 -2.92
C GLY A 15 -26.15 -42.89 -2.11
N PRO A 16 -27.35 -42.60 -2.70
CA PRO A 16 -27.75 -42.82 -4.12
C PRO A 16 -28.58 -41.66 -4.78
N GLY A 17 -29.10 -41.90 -6.00
CA GLY A 17 -30.09 -41.07 -6.72
C GLY A 17 -29.52 -40.35 -7.96
N ASP A 18 -29.48 -40.91 -9.18
CA ASP A 18 -30.57 -41.20 -10.15
C ASP A 18 -31.09 -39.95 -10.91
N GLY A 19 -31.15 -39.88 -12.25
CA GLY A 19 -30.60 -40.78 -13.30
C GLY A 19 -31.21 -40.55 -14.71
N TYR A 20 -30.49 -40.94 -15.79
CA TYR A 20 -30.92 -41.09 -17.21
C TYR A 20 -31.44 -39.84 -17.97
N TYR A 21 -31.42 -39.68 -19.32
CA TYR A 21 -30.89 -40.36 -20.53
C TYR A 21 -30.17 -39.26 -21.39
N GLY A 22 -29.51 -39.44 -22.56
CA GLY A 22 -29.26 -40.55 -23.49
C GLY A 22 -28.63 -40.00 -24.80
N GLU A 23 -27.80 -40.79 -25.49
CA GLU A 23 -26.85 -40.37 -26.57
C GLU A 23 -27.46 -39.91 -27.91
N TYR A 24 -26.69 -39.15 -28.72
CA TYR A 24 -26.56 -39.37 -30.19
C TYR A 24 -25.29 -38.69 -30.80
N TYR A 25 -24.72 -39.33 -31.83
CA TYR A 25 -23.56 -38.97 -32.70
C TYR A 25 -23.99 -39.30 -34.18
N PRO A 26 -23.21 -39.20 -35.31
CA PRO A 26 -21.82 -38.76 -35.51
C PRO A 26 -21.55 -37.68 -36.65
N PRO A 27 -20.85 -37.91 -37.81
CA PRO A 27 -19.58 -37.23 -38.19
C PRO A 27 -19.60 -36.53 -39.61
N GLU A 28 -18.55 -36.20 -40.40
CA GLU A 28 -17.07 -36.43 -40.45
C GLU A 28 -16.35 -35.50 -41.52
N GLN A 29 -15.01 -35.68 -41.73
CA GLN A 29 -14.25 -35.50 -43.00
C GLN A 29 -13.90 -34.06 -43.53
N TYR A 30 -12.81 -33.75 -44.28
CA TYR A 30 -11.48 -34.42 -44.54
C TYR A 30 -10.43 -33.47 -45.22
N TYR A 31 -9.13 -33.80 -45.03
CA TYR A 31 -7.97 -33.67 -45.96
C TYR A 31 -7.15 -32.37 -46.25
N VAL A 32 -5.92 -32.64 -46.76
CA VAL A 32 -4.78 -31.74 -47.09
C VAL A 32 -4.34 -31.99 -48.56
N PRO A 33 -3.45 -31.16 -49.17
CA PRO A 33 -2.00 -31.47 -49.33
C PRO A 33 -1.12 -30.17 -49.32
N GLN A 34 0.20 -30.02 -49.59
CA GLN A 34 1.54 -30.71 -49.56
C GLN A 34 2.56 -29.53 -49.86
N GLU A 35 3.91 -29.51 -49.83
CA GLU A 35 5.09 -30.39 -49.63
C GLU A 35 6.34 -29.47 -49.41
N MET A 36 7.65 -29.81 -49.26
CA MET A 36 8.49 -31.03 -49.18
C MET A 36 9.82 -30.69 -48.42
N CYS A 37 10.70 -31.66 -48.15
CA CYS A 37 12.11 -31.47 -47.72
C CYS A 37 13.08 -32.23 -48.66
N PRO A 38 14.42 -32.21 -48.46
CA PRO A 38 15.05 -33.43 -47.89
C PRO A 38 16.32 -33.23 -47.01
N HIS A 39 16.85 -34.36 -46.51
CA HIS A 39 18.03 -34.58 -45.63
C HIS A 39 19.17 -35.30 -46.47
N PRO A 40 20.24 -36.01 -45.98
CA PRO A 40 20.69 -36.39 -44.60
C PRO A 40 22.24 -36.36 -44.27
N SER A 41 22.57 -36.67 -43.00
CA SER A 41 23.65 -37.59 -42.48
C SER A 41 25.19 -37.29 -42.39
N GLN A 42 25.73 -37.66 -41.20
CA GLN A 42 27.07 -38.26 -40.84
C GLN A 42 28.29 -37.41 -40.35
N HIS A 43 29.21 -38.12 -39.66
CA HIS A 43 30.32 -37.71 -38.72
C HIS A 43 31.55 -38.65 -38.97
N PRO A 44 32.72 -38.67 -38.25
CA PRO A 44 33.19 -37.94 -37.03
C PRO A 44 34.67 -37.39 -37.00
N GLN A 45 35.04 -36.65 -35.94
CA GLN A 45 36.40 -36.45 -35.30
C GLN A 45 37.59 -35.87 -36.14
N HIS A 46 38.62 -35.19 -35.60
CA HIS A 46 39.33 -35.25 -34.30
C HIS A 46 40.00 -33.88 -33.87
N ALA A 47 40.14 -33.62 -32.55
CA ALA A 47 41.05 -32.73 -31.74
C ALA A 47 41.75 -31.44 -32.32
N HIS A 48 42.06 -30.36 -31.58
CA HIS A 48 42.55 -30.21 -30.19
C HIS A 48 42.22 -28.85 -29.50
N MET A 49 42.05 -28.87 -28.16
CA MET A 49 42.41 -27.87 -27.11
C MET A 49 41.88 -26.39 -27.17
N CYS A 50 41.53 -25.68 -26.08
CA CYS A 50 41.54 -26.01 -24.64
C CYS A 50 40.48 -25.25 -23.80
N THR A 51 39.83 -26.02 -22.91
CA THR A 51 39.23 -25.79 -21.55
C THR A 51 39.53 -24.51 -20.72
N VAL A 52 38.77 -24.11 -19.67
CA VAL A 52 37.33 -24.28 -19.25
C VAL A 52 37.02 -23.44 -17.96
N LEU A 53 35.75 -23.44 -17.49
CA LEU A 53 35.10 -22.88 -16.27
C LEU A 53 35.58 -23.55 -14.92
N PRO A 54 34.95 -23.46 -13.69
CA PRO A 54 33.64 -22.89 -13.26
C PRO A 54 33.47 -22.29 -11.80
N GLU A 55 32.24 -21.79 -11.56
CA GLU A 55 31.33 -21.79 -10.37
C GLU A 55 31.71 -21.87 -8.86
N TYR A 56 30.92 -21.10 -8.07
CA TYR A 56 30.36 -21.30 -6.70
C TYR A 56 31.18 -21.77 -5.47
N GLY A 57 31.19 -20.90 -4.44
CA GLY A 57 30.73 -21.26 -3.06
C GLY A 57 31.77 -21.37 -1.93
N GLY A 58 31.51 -20.70 -0.79
CA GLY A 58 32.15 -21.01 0.51
C GLY A 58 32.68 -19.81 1.32
N MET A 59 32.42 -19.82 2.64
CA MET A 59 33.10 -19.02 3.68
C MET A 59 34.14 -19.94 4.43
N PRO A 60 34.96 -19.51 5.43
CA PRO A 60 34.96 -18.26 6.21
C PRO A 60 36.37 -17.68 6.58
N VAL A 61 36.38 -16.77 7.59
CA VAL A 61 37.49 -16.36 8.48
C VAL A 61 38.31 -15.12 8.07
N VAL A 62 38.45 -14.21 9.05
CA VAL A 62 39.26 -12.97 9.05
C VAL A 62 40.46 -13.16 9.99
N PRO A 63 41.55 -12.37 9.90
CA PRO A 63 41.64 -11.24 10.85
C PRO A 63 42.39 -9.97 10.37
N SER A 64 41.99 -8.83 10.94
CA SER A 64 42.79 -7.62 11.28
C SER A 64 43.59 -6.87 10.20
N GLY A 65 43.30 -5.57 9.99
CA GLY A 65 44.03 -4.73 9.02
C GLY A 65 43.97 -3.18 9.12
N THR A 66 43.32 -2.61 10.15
CA THR A 66 43.54 -1.22 10.67
C THR A 66 43.43 0.03 9.75
N MET A 67 42.47 0.91 10.11
CA MET A 67 42.38 2.38 9.87
C MET A 67 42.01 2.99 8.48
N MET A 68 40.89 3.72 8.48
CA MET A 68 40.55 4.90 7.65
C MET A 68 41.16 6.20 8.26
N PRO A 69 40.91 7.46 7.80
CA PRO A 69 40.15 8.02 6.65
C PRO A 69 41.07 9.01 5.81
N PRO A 70 40.64 10.11 5.11
CA PRO A 70 39.29 10.64 4.76
C PRO A 70 39.06 11.21 3.31
N MET A 71 37.76 11.37 2.97
CA MET A 71 37.10 12.47 2.21
C MET A 71 37.52 12.89 0.76
N MET A 72 36.55 12.72 -0.16
CA MET A 72 36.07 13.62 -1.24
C MET A 72 37.00 14.24 -2.32
N PRO A 73 36.67 14.01 -3.62
CA PRO A 73 37.04 14.86 -4.75
C PRO A 73 35.83 15.58 -5.42
N PRO A 74 36.04 16.70 -6.15
CA PRO A 74 35.07 17.28 -7.08
C PRO A 74 35.50 17.26 -8.56
N VAL A 75 34.52 17.11 -9.46
CA VAL A 75 34.47 17.58 -10.87
C VAL A 75 35.60 17.16 -11.84
N LEU A 76 35.25 16.21 -12.72
CA LEU A 76 35.76 16.07 -14.10
C LEU A 76 34.93 16.99 -15.05
N ASP A 77 35.33 17.34 -16.27
CA ASP A 77 36.39 16.75 -17.11
C ASP A 77 36.97 17.80 -18.10
N GLU A 78 38.22 17.58 -18.54
CA GLU A 78 38.84 18.30 -19.66
C GLU A 78 39.81 17.36 -20.39
N ASN A 79 39.58 17.09 -21.69
CA ASN A 79 40.61 16.99 -22.75
C ASN A 79 40.05 16.40 -24.06
N MET A 80 40.35 17.05 -25.19
CA MET A 80 41.27 16.46 -26.18
C MET A 80 41.84 17.58 -27.09
N ARG A 81 43.05 17.36 -27.62
CA ARG A 81 43.87 18.42 -28.25
C ARG A 81 44.01 18.27 -29.77
N HIS A 82 44.07 19.44 -30.42
CA HIS A 82 44.76 19.76 -31.69
C HIS A 82 45.80 18.71 -32.17
N TYR A 83 45.96 18.43 -33.47
CA TYR A 83 46.47 19.38 -34.47
C TYR A 83 46.42 18.79 -35.90
N LEU A 84 46.21 19.63 -36.93
CA LEU A 84 46.89 19.52 -38.23
C LEU A 84 46.78 20.85 -39.02
N VAL A 85 47.58 21.02 -40.07
CA VAL A 85 47.92 22.33 -40.65
C VAL A 85 47.93 22.29 -42.18
N HIS A 86 47.28 23.26 -42.84
CA HIS A 86 47.86 24.13 -43.89
C HIS A 86 46.84 25.20 -44.33
N ALA A 87 47.30 26.26 -45.00
CA ALA A 87 46.54 27.50 -45.23
C ALA A 87 46.46 27.92 -46.71
N GLN A 88 45.47 28.77 -47.07
CA GLN A 88 45.63 29.77 -48.15
C GLN A 88 44.59 30.93 -48.13
N ALA A 89 45.13 32.16 -48.15
CA ALA A 89 44.67 33.41 -48.78
C ALA A 89 43.20 33.95 -48.69
N HIS A 90 43.06 35.10 -48.01
CA HIS A 90 42.21 36.29 -48.31
C HIS A 90 40.66 36.19 -48.32
N PRO A 91 39.96 37.25 -47.87
CA PRO A 91 39.68 38.43 -48.73
C PRO A 91 40.34 39.76 -48.24
N HIS A 92 40.14 40.85 -48.99
CA HIS A 92 40.65 42.21 -48.70
C HIS A 92 39.51 43.25 -48.62
N HIS A 93 39.57 44.12 -47.60
CA HIS A 93 38.95 45.46 -47.48
C HIS A 93 37.40 45.58 -47.52
N ALA A 94 36.77 46.63 -46.95
CA ALA A 94 37.31 47.85 -46.35
C ALA A 94 36.54 48.34 -45.10
N ALA A 95 37.26 48.99 -44.16
CA ALA A 95 36.97 50.30 -43.53
C ALA A 95 35.58 50.67 -42.91
N HIS A 96 35.48 51.48 -41.84
CA HIS A 96 36.35 51.80 -40.68
C HIS A 96 35.60 52.75 -39.71
N HIS A 97 35.95 52.75 -38.41
CA HIS A 97 35.67 53.80 -37.39
C HIS A 97 34.20 54.11 -36.98
N GLN A 98 33.88 54.71 -35.82
CA GLN A 98 34.31 54.51 -34.40
C GLN A 98 33.34 55.29 -33.42
N PRO A 99 33.49 55.28 -32.07
CA PRO A 99 32.41 55.65 -31.11
C PRO A 99 32.48 57.11 -30.59
N PRO A 100 31.82 57.49 -29.45
CA PRO A 100 32.46 57.31 -28.12
C PRO A 100 31.52 56.97 -26.93
N HIS A 101 32.09 57.04 -25.72
CA HIS A 101 31.70 56.39 -24.45
C HIS A 101 30.90 57.25 -23.43
N HIS A 102 30.25 56.53 -22.47
CA HIS A 102 30.17 56.78 -21.00
C HIS A 102 29.59 58.07 -20.36
N GLN A 103 28.52 57.87 -19.55
CA GLN A 103 28.40 58.09 -18.06
C GLN A 103 28.78 59.45 -17.40
N PRO A 104 28.47 59.68 -16.09
CA PRO A 104 27.34 59.20 -15.24
C PRO A 104 26.66 60.33 -14.38
N GLN A 105 25.58 60.01 -13.64
CA GLN A 105 25.37 60.27 -12.18
C GLN A 105 23.88 60.29 -11.72
N HIS A 106 23.66 60.36 -10.39
CA HIS A 106 22.52 59.86 -9.59
C HIS A 106 21.13 60.54 -9.67
N HIS A 107 20.10 59.68 -9.61
CA HIS A 107 18.76 59.74 -8.97
C HIS A 107 18.00 61.06 -8.58
N GLN A 108 16.85 61.25 -9.26
CA GLN A 108 15.51 61.69 -8.74
C GLN A 108 15.33 63.18 -8.28
N PRO A 109 14.11 63.70 -7.98
CA PRO A 109 13.10 64.27 -8.92
C PRO A 109 12.57 65.69 -8.46
N PRO A 110 11.38 66.25 -8.82
CA PRO A 110 10.34 65.95 -9.83
C PRO A 110 10.00 67.04 -10.94
N PRO A 111 9.03 68.03 -10.85
CA PRO A 111 8.20 68.40 -12.04
C PRO A 111 7.99 69.92 -12.36
N HIS A 112 6.99 70.22 -13.23
CA HIS A 112 6.47 71.53 -13.78
C HIS A 112 7.12 71.99 -15.11
N HIS A 113 6.54 72.81 -16.00
CA HIS A 113 5.38 73.76 -16.01
C HIS A 113 4.45 73.56 -17.26
N GLN A 114 3.77 74.57 -17.85
CA GLN A 114 2.36 74.96 -17.56
C GLN A 114 1.67 75.61 -18.84
N PRO A 115 0.52 76.36 -18.84
CA PRO A 115 -0.47 76.37 -19.94
C PRO A 115 -0.57 77.71 -20.76
N PRO A 116 -1.57 77.86 -21.68
CA PRO A 116 -2.92 78.38 -21.36
C PRO A 116 -4.07 77.54 -22.03
N HIS A 117 -5.38 77.87 -22.11
CA HIS A 117 -6.16 79.08 -21.73
C HIS A 117 -7.58 78.77 -21.13
N HIS A 118 -8.71 79.13 -21.79
CA HIS A 118 -10.06 79.18 -21.15
C HIS A 118 -11.31 78.76 -21.99
N TYR A 119 -12.15 77.94 -21.34
CA TYR A 119 -13.64 77.83 -21.37
C TYR A 119 -14.43 77.38 -22.64
N PRO A 120 -15.69 76.84 -22.50
CA PRO A 120 -16.31 75.84 -23.42
C PRO A 120 -17.71 76.33 -23.94
N PRO A 121 -18.94 75.70 -23.84
CA PRO A 121 -19.46 74.54 -23.09
C PRO A 121 -20.09 73.41 -23.97
N THR A 122 -21.22 72.82 -23.55
CA THR A 122 -21.91 71.61 -24.07
C THR A 122 -23.32 71.87 -24.63
N ASN A 123 -23.75 71.11 -25.65
CA ASN A 123 -25.05 70.39 -25.78
C ASN A 123 -25.45 70.12 -27.25
N GLY A 124 -26.34 69.15 -27.49
CA GLY A 124 -27.20 69.16 -28.70
C GLY A 124 -27.11 67.94 -29.63
N THR A 125 -28.16 67.12 -29.58
CA THR A 125 -28.56 66.08 -30.53
C THR A 125 -28.64 66.49 -32.01
N GLY A 126 -28.28 65.56 -32.93
CA GLY A 126 -29.29 65.05 -33.89
C GLY A 126 -29.26 65.46 -35.37
N GLY A 127 -28.25 65.05 -36.15
CA GLY A 127 -28.35 64.88 -37.63
C GLY A 127 -28.56 66.17 -38.46
N PRO A 128 -29.06 66.09 -39.72
CA PRO A 128 -29.42 64.89 -40.50
C PRO A 128 -28.71 64.72 -41.88
N GLN A 129 -28.87 63.51 -42.42
CA GLN A 129 -28.99 63.04 -43.82
C GLN A 129 -28.84 64.00 -45.02
N HIS A 130 -28.48 63.42 -46.18
CA HIS A 130 -29.34 63.26 -47.41
C HIS A 130 -28.51 62.54 -48.50
N TYR A 131 -29.04 61.77 -49.47
CA TYR A 131 -30.36 61.15 -49.77
C TYR A 131 -30.08 59.98 -50.78
N TYR A 132 -30.94 59.18 -51.41
CA TYR A 132 -32.41 58.94 -51.61
C TYR A 132 -32.52 57.50 -52.23
N SER A 133 -33.59 56.87 -52.73
CA SER A 133 -35.08 56.94 -52.77
C SER A 133 -35.57 55.61 -53.41
N THR A 134 -36.82 55.10 -53.34
CA THR A 134 -37.95 55.16 -52.38
C THR A 134 -39.02 54.14 -52.85
N GLY A 135 -39.69 53.45 -51.92
CA GLY A 135 -41.15 53.28 -51.99
C GLY A 135 -41.72 51.86 -52.01
N TYR A 136 -43.02 51.65 -51.69
CA TYR A 136 -44.02 52.62 -51.19
C TYR A 136 -45.18 51.89 -50.40
N PRO A 137 -46.39 52.45 -50.07
CA PRO A 137 -47.08 52.27 -48.75
C PRO A 137 -48.35 51.36 -48.83
N PRO A 138 -49.49 51.46 -48.06
CA PRO A 138 -49.91 52.34 -46.91
C PRO A 138 -50.81 51.72 -45.76
N HIS A 139 -51.27 52.60 -44.84
CA HIS A 139 -52.37 52.52 -43.83
C HIS A 139 -52.16 51.68 -42.52
N PHE A 140 -52.67 52.01 -41.32
CA PHE A 140 -53.80 52.80 -40.70
C PHE A 140 -55.15 52.07 -40.48
N HIS A 141 -55.49 51.67 -39.23
CA HIS A 141 -56.53 52.30 -38.37
C HIS A 141 -56.86 51.56 -37.03
N HIS A 142 -57.40 52.35 -36.08
CA HIS A 142 -58.32 52.01 -34.96
C HIS A 142 -57.90 51.30 -33.65
N VAL A 143 -58.55 51.79 -32.58
CA VAL A 143 -58.70 51.25 -31.22
C VAL A 143 -60.23 51.25 -30.91
N PRO A 144 -60.75 50.25 -30.19
CA PRO A 144 -61.38 50.52 -28.88
C PRO A 144 -60.80 49.57 -27.78
N HIS A 145 -60.62 49.97 -26.52
CA HIS A 145 -61.58 50.51 -25.55
C HIS A 145 -62.75 49.57 -25.19
N HIS A 146 -62.44 48.48 -24.48
CA HIS A 146 -63.18 48.04 -23.28
C HIS A 146 -62.10 47.67 -22.21
N VAL A 147 -62.11 48.17 -20.96
CA VAL A 147 -63.08 47.88 -19.86
C VAL A 147 -62.98 46.40 -19.50
N GLN A 148 -62.49 45.98 -18.31
CA GLN A 148 -62.31 46.69 -17.04
C GLN A 148 -61.31 45.99 -16.07
N HIS A 149 -60.93 46.71 -15.00
CA HIS A 149 -60.43 46.27 -13.68
C HIS A 149 -59.40 45.14 -13.47
N SER A 150 -58.39 45.50 -12.66
CA SER A 150 -57.50 44.67 -11.83
C SER A 150 -58.24 43.97 -10.66
N PRO A 151 -57.50 43.41 -9.67
CA PRO A 151 -56.98 42.03 -9.49
C PRO A 151 -57.98 41.22 -8.58
N PRO A 152 -57.63 40.32 -7.62
CA PRO A 152 -56.45 39.47 -7.35
C PRO A 152 -56.82 37.98 -7.60
N PRO A 153 -56.71 36.93 -6.72
CA PRO A 153 -56.15 36.73 -5.36
C PRO A 153 -54.63 36.43 -5.38
N VAL A 154 -53.82 36.44 -4.31
CA VAL A 154 -53.96 36.78 -2.86
C VAL A 154 -54.80 35.85 -1.97
N TYR A 155 -54.12 35.03 -1.14
CA TYR A 155 -54.64 34.33 0.06
C TYR A 155 -55.73 33.24 -0.26
N GLN A 156 -56.17 32.34 0.63
CA GLN A 156 -55.89 32.08 2.06
C GLN A 156 -56.15 30.59 2.42
N LYS A 157 -55.49 30.08 3.47
CA LYS A 157 -56.08 29.47 4.69
C LYS A 157 -54.98 28.84 5.54
N ASP A 158 -54.63 29.37 6.72
CA ASP A 158 -55.40 29.57 7.96
C ASP A 158 -55.32 28.37 8.92
N GLU A 159 -55.22 28.68 10.21
CA GLU A 159 -55.02 27.71 11.28
C GLU A 159 -56.29 26.91 11.62
N ARG A 160 -56.15 25.58 11.74
CA ARG A 160 -56.89 24.62 12.60
C ARG A 160 -56.63 23.21 12.06
N THR A 161 -56.18 22.21 12.82
CA THR A 161 -56.06 22.05 14.28
C THR A 161 -54.89 21.13 14.65
N GLN A 162 -53.99 21.58 15.55
CA GLN A 162 -53.15 20.64 16.33
C GLN A 162 -52.83 21.04 17.78
N ARG A 163 -53.50 22.08 18.33
CA ARG A 163 -53.59 22.30 19.79
C ARG A 163 -54.67 21.43 20.45
N GLN A 164 -54.64 20.10 20.25
CA GLN A 164 -55.49 19.18 21.03
C GLN A 164 -55.09 17.69 20.95
N TYR A 165 -53.84 17.30 21.26
CA TYR A 165 -53.57 15.91 21.72
C TYR A 165 -52.46 15.76 22.78
N SER A 166 -52.06 16.84 23.45
CA SER A 166 -51.22 16.83 24.66
C SER A 166 -51.99 16.33 25.90
N LYS A 167 -52.80 15.26 25.77
CA LYS A 167 -53.64 14.74 26.86
C LYS A 167 -54.10 13.26 26.70
N LEU A 168 -53.23 12.35 26.24
CA LEU A 168 -53.53 10.91 26.26
C LEU A 168 -52.27 10.00 26.27
N LYS A 169 -51.31 10.26 27.17
CA LYS A 169 -50.19 9.33 27.46
C LYS A 169 -50.00 9.03 28.95
N GLN A 170 -51.10 8.92 29.67
CA GLN A 170 -51.16 8.26 30.99
C GLN A 170 -52.57 7.70 31.21
N LYS A 171 -52.66 6.51 31.83
CA LYS A 171 -53.84 5.63 31.93
C LYS A 171 -54.35 5.04 30.59
N LEU A 172 -54.83 3.79 30.53
CA LEU A 172 -54.69 2.63 31.44
C LEU A 172 -55.20 1.35 30.74
N GLU A 173 -54.41 0.26 30.73
CA GLU A 173 -54.87 -1.14 30.46
C GLU A 173 -55.57 -1.37 29.09
N ARG A 174 -56.03 -2.55 28.64
CA ARG A 174 -55.81 -4.03 28.82
C ARG A 174 -56.30 -4.62 27.45
N LYS A 175 -56.06 -5.85 26.99
CA LYS A 175 -55.69 -7.16 27.56
C LYS A 175 -55.33 -8.08 26.37
N GLN A 176 -54.31 -8.94 26.47
CA GLN A 176 -54.40 -10.33 26.01
C GLN A 176 -53.24 -11.15 26.60
N THR A 177 -53.50 -12.42 26.90
CA THR A 177 -52.68 -13.26 27.79
C THR A 177 -52.84 -14.73 27.44
N ASN A 178 -51.73 -15.48 27.36
CA ASN A 178 -51.55 -16.92 27.69
C ASN A 178 -50.28 -17.45 26.98
N ARG A 179 -49.53 -18.42 27.52
CA ARG A 179 -49.69 -19.24 28.74
C ARG A 179 -48.33 -19.78 29.23
N ASN A 180 -48.19 -19.98 30.55
CA ASN A 180 -47.54 -21.08 31.32
C ASN A 180 -46.26 -21.78 30.78
N ASN A 181 -45.26 -22.19 31.57
CA ASN A 181 -44.95 -22.24 33.02
C ASN A 181 -43.40 -22.30 33.14
N GLY A 182 -42.71 -22.06 34.27
CA GLY A 182 -43.05 -21.74 35.67
C GLY A 182 -41.91 -22.23 36.61
N ILE A 183 -41.97 -21.93 37.92
CA ILE A 183 -41.19 -22.59 39.03
C ILE A 183 -39.65 -22.28 39.02
N ASP A 184 -38.99 -21.81 40.10
CA ASP A 184 -39.42 -21.48 41.46
C ASP A 184 -38.55 -20.37 42.16
N ALA A 185 -38.85 -20.11 43.45
CA ALA A 185 -38.33 -19.09 44.37
C ALA A 185 -36.78 -19.13 44.68
N ASN A 186 -36.15 -18.27 45.52
CA ASN A 186 -36.62 -17.27 46.51
C ASN A 186 -35.51 -16.25 46.92
N SER A 187 -35.87 -15.12 47.56
CA SER A 187 -35.00 -14.18 48.34
C SER A 187 -33.78 -13.54 47.62
N GLY A 188 -33.23 -12.35 47.96
CA GLY A 188 -33.27 -11.52 49.18
C GLY A 188 -32.02 -11.79 50.05
N ALA A 189 -31.24 -10.83 50.56
CA ALA A 189 -31.19 -9.37 50.37
C ALA A 189 -29.81 -8.82 50.86
N SER A 190 -29.56 -7.52 50.69
CA SER A 190 -28.59 -6.69 51.45
C SER A 190 -27.07 -6.85 51.26
N THR A 191 -26.43 -5.67 51.25
CA THR A 191 -25.00 -5.31 51.36
C THR A 191 -24.43 -5.44 52.79
N PRO A 192 -23.12 -5.17 53.13
CA PRO A 192 -21.90 -4.93 52.30
C PRO A 192 -20.58 -5.61 52.80
N SER A 193 -19.47 -5.34 52.07
CA SER A 193 -18.11 -5.01 52.58
C SER A 193 -17.01 -6.08 52.84
N LEU A 194 -15.77 -5.62 52.58
CA LEU A 194 -14.43 -6.04 53.07
C LEU A 194 -13.79 -7.38 52.62
N SER A 195 -12.49 -7.28 52.33
CA SER A 195 -11.51 -8.33 51.97
C SER A 195 -10.91 -9.01 53.22
N PRO A 196 -10.20 -10.18 53.18
CA PRO A 196 -8.92 -10.32 52.43
C PRO A 196 -8.46 -11.73 51.95
N ARG A 197 -7.35 -11.76 51.19
CA ARG A 197 -6.25 -12.76 51.05
C ARG A 197 -6.49 -14.30 51.12
N LYS A 198 -5.79 -15.00 50.18
CA LYS A 198 -5.16 -16.35 50.29
C LYS A 198 -6.13 -17.57 50.33
N GLU A 199 -5.79 -18.80 49.89
CA GLU A 199 -4.63 -19.35 49.13
C GLU A 199 -4.96 -20.75 48.53
N LEU A 200 -4.15 -21.24 47.56
CA LEU A 200 -3.96 -22.67 47.18
C LEU A 200 -5.19 -23.41 46.54
N ASN A 201 -5.07 -24.48 45.75
CA ASN A 201 -3.89 -25.16 45.16
C ASN A 201 -4.25 -25.85 43.80
N GLY A 202 -3.27 -26.16 42.95
CA GLY A 202 -3.49 -26.87 41.67
C GLY A 202 -2.21 -27.43 41.04
N ARG A 203 -1.86 -28.67 41.40
CA ARG A 203 -0.69 -29.46 40.91
C ARG A 203 -1.18 -30.52 39.88
N ALA A 204 -0.37 -31.16 39.02
CA ALA A 204 1.09 -31.31 38.90
C ALA A 204 1.54 -31.73 37.47
N GLY A 205 2.87 -31.77 37.25
CA GLY A 205 3.58 -32.30 36.05
C GLY A 205 4.87 -31.48 35.84
N SER A 206 6.10 -31.94 36.11
CA SER A 206 6.86 -33.11 35.60
C SER A 206 7.16 -32.98 34.09
N SER A 207 8.41 -33.05 33.60
CA SER A 207 9.64 -33.66 34.15
C SER A 207 10.95 -32.96 33.67
N GLY A 208 12.10 -33.39 34.19
CA GLY A 208 13.45 -33.07 33.68
C GLY A 208 14.34 -32.27 34.66
N GLY A 209 15.63 -32.62 34.78
CA GLY A 209 16.56 -31.93 35.70
C GLY A 209 18.04 -32.25 35.46
N GLY A 210 18.92 -31.46 36.09
CA GLY A 210 20.39 -31.60 36.04
C GLY A 210 21.06 -30.96 37.26
N SER A 211 21.95 -31.73 37.90
CA SER A 211 22.63 -31.48 39.20
C SER A 211 24.13 -31.19 38.98
N LEU A 212 24.99 -30.71 39.90
CA LEU A 212 24.89 -30.11 41.26
C LEU A 212 26.28 -29.49 41.65
N ALA A 213 26.42 -29.00 42.90
CA ALA A 213 27.64 -28.81 43.72
C ALA A 213 28.36 -27.43 43.71
N SER A 214 29.03 -26.96 44.78
CA SER A 214 28.92 -27.23 46.25
C SER A 214 29.75 -26.25 47.13
N SER A 215 29.36 -26.09 48.40
CA SER A 215 30.19 -25.86 49.62
C SER A 215 31.18 -24.66 49.78
N MET A 216 31.09 -23.99 50.96
CA MET A 216 32.13 -23.20 51.67
C MET A 216 33.08 -24.15 52.49
N PRO A 217 34.13 -23.74 53.29
CA PRO A 217 34.51 -22.40 53.82
C PRO A 217 36.05 -22.07 53.95
N SER A 218 36.39 -21.04 54.75
CA SER A 218 37.74 -20.64 55.29
C SER A 218 38.76 -19.98 54.32
N SER A 219 39.68 -19.07 54.72
CA SER A 219 39.99 -18.45 56.04
C SER A 219 40.77 -17.09 55.93
N MET A 220 40.98 -16.42 57.08
CA MET A 220 41.65 -15.12 57.39
C MET A 220 43.17 -15.04 57.04
N PRO A 221 43.89 -13.87 57.02
CA PRO A 221 44.00 -12.93 58.17
C PRO A 221 44.33 -11.40 57.98
N SER A 222 44.10 -10.62 59.06
CA SER A 222 44.90 -9.47 59.63
C SER A 222 45.38 -8.25 58.78
N SER A 223 45.47 -6.99 59.28
CA SER A 223 45.05 -6.36 60.56
C SER A 223 45.32 -4.82 60.64
N GLY A 224 44.42 -4.05 61.28
CA GLY A 224 44.67 -2.76 61.97
C GLY A 224 44.87 -1.48 61.11
N PRO A 225 44.93 -0.26 61.72
CA PRO A 225 44.59 0.17 63.09
C PRO A 225 43.13 0.70 63.18
N SER A 226 42.37 0.72 64.29
CA SER A 226 42.59 1.05 65.72
C SER A 226 42.49 2.55 66.08
N SER A 227 41.30 3.03 66.41
CA SER A 227 41.06 4.30 67.12
C SER A 227 41.19 4.11 68.64
N GLY A 228 42.37 4.41 69.18
CA GLY A 228 42.61 4.42 70.64
C GLY A 228 42.61 5.84 71.19
N ALA A 229 41.83 6.10 72.24
CA ALA A 229 41.87 7.38 72.94
C ALA A 229 42.96 7.37 74.02
N SER A 230 43.90 8.33 73.95
CA SER A 230 44.59 8.85 75.14
C SER A 230 43.61 9.75 75.91
N THR A 231 43.38 9.65 77.22
CA THR A 231 44.31 9.66 78.37
C THR A 231 45.09 10.99 78.53
N ALA A 232 45.24 11.41 79.79
CA ALA A 232 45.64 12.75 80.25
C ALA A 232 44.61 13.89 79.94
N GLY A 233 43.94 14.48 80.93
CA GLY A 233 43.99 14.15 82.35
C GLY A 233 42.86 14.76 83.19
N VAL A 234 42.36 13.97 84.15
CA VAL A 234 41.52 14.47 85.25
C VAL A 234 42.43 15.12 86.29
N GLY A 235 42.34 16.44 86.42
CA GLY A 235 43.04 17.23 87.44
C GLY A 235 42.22 17.38 88.74
N SER A 236 41.75 16.28 89.32
CA SER A 236 41.10 16.31 90.65
C SER A 236 42.14 16.64 91.72
N GLY A 237 41.97 17.77 92.41
CA GLY A 237 43.00 18.30 93.30
C GLY A 237 43.11 17.60 94.65
N THR A 238 44.35 17.44 95.12
CA THR A 238 44.67 17.32 96.56
C THR A 238 45.91 18.16 96.89
N THR A 239 45.74 19.48 96.98
CA THR A 239 46.42 20.31 97.99
C THR A 239 45.74 21.68 98.15
N THR A 240 45.73 22.12 99.41
CA THR A 240 45.41 23.45 99.97
C THR A 240 45.92 24.65 99.15
N SER A 241 45.26 25.82 99.13
CA SER A 241 43.95 26.20 99.70
C SER A 241 43.50 27.60 99.20
N SER A 242 42.24 27.97 99.50
CA SER A 242 41.84 29.38 99.67
C SER A 242 42.63 30.04 100.83
N GLY A 243 42.66 31.37 101.00
CA GLY A 243 42.02 32.46 100.27
C GLY A 243 41.54 33.55 101.26
N ALA A 244 41.57 34.84 100.83
CA ALA A 244 41.49 36.04 101.68
C ALA A 244 42.70 36.21 102.64
N TRP A 245 43.28 37.39 102.91
CA TRP A 245 42.78 38.78 103.06
C TRP A 245 42.01 39.05 104.36
N SER A 246 42.73 39.54 105.38
CA SER A 246 42.51 40.88 106.00
C SER A 246 43.73 41.25 106.87
N GLU A 247 43.87 42.53 107.21
CA GLU A 247 45.04 43.12 107.88
C GLU A 247 44.78 43.44 109.38
N GLU A 248 45.84 43.93 110.05
CA GLU A 248 45.87 44.60 111.36
C GLU A 248 45.69 43.77 112.66
N GLY A 249 46.22 44.31 113.77
CA GLY A 249 45.93 43.89 115.14
C GLY A 249 47.12 43.40 115.98
N GLU A 250 47.82 44.31 116.66
CA GLU A 250 48.81 43.94 117.70
C GLU A 250 48.18 43.83 119.11
N ALA A 251 48.87 43.05 119.97
CA ALA A 251 48.98 43.19 121.43
C ALA A 251 47.85 42.72 122.41
N SER A 252 48.30 41.85 123.32
CA SER A 252 47.95 41.70 124.75
C SER A 252 46.56 41.18 125.22
N SER A 253 46.61 40.00 125.87
CA SER A 253 46.52 39.81 127.33
C SER A 253 45.60 40.74 128.17
N ALA A 254 44.76 40.26 129.11
CA ALA A 254 44.57 38.90 129.64
C ALA A 254 43.22 38.69 130.37
N GLU A 255 42.95 37.42 130.73
CA GLU A 255 42.06 36.91 131.81
C GLU A 255 40.56 37.31 131.90
N THR A 256 39.69 36.29 132.05
CA THR A 256 38.67 36.31 133.12
C THR A 256 38.12 34.92 133.51
N SER A 257 38.28 34.57 134.79
CA SER A 257 37.31 33.93 135.71
C SER A 257 36.63 32.55 135.48
N VAL A 258 36.99 31.60 136.38
CA VAL A 258 36.11 30.93 137.39
C VAL A 258 35.20 29.72 137.02
N GLN A 259 35.12 28.79 138.00
CA GLN A 259 34.18 27.65 138.20
C GLN A 259 34.31 26.40 137.29
N GLY A 260 34.11 25.17 137.79
CA GLY A 260 34.01 24.74 139.20
C GLY A 260 33.18 23.47 139.45
N ASP A 261 33.86 22.33 139.71
CA ASP A 261 33.47 21.18 140.58
C ASP A 261 34.35 19.95 140.21
N GLY A 262 34.90 19.14 141.12
CA GLY A 262 35.05 19.25 142.57
C GLY A 262 35.57 17.94 143.20
N SER A 263 36.32 17.99 144.33
CA SER A 263 36.35 16.99 145.44
C SER A 263 37.53 17.20 146.42
N SER A 264 37.27 17.06 147.73
CA SER A 264 38.20 16.68 148.85
C SER A 264 39.68 17.12 148.81
N ALA A 265 40.15 18.09 149.62
CA ALA A 265 40.41 18.04 151.09
C ALA A 265 41.74 17.32 151.50
N ALA A 266 42.56 17.79 152.46
CA ALA A 266 42.62 19.04 153.24
C ALA A 266 43.99 19.17 154.00
N ALA A 267 44.22 20.29 154.71
CA ALA A 267 45.30 20.57 155.70
C ALA A 267 46.74 20.81 155.13
N SER A 268 47.27 22.05 155.13
CA SER A 268 48.13 22.73 156.16
C SER A 268 49.60 22.24 156.17
N VAL A 269 50.67 23.06 156.19
CA VAL A 269 51.10 24.17 157.10
C VAL A 269 52.17 25.02 156.35
N GLN A 270 52.08 26.37 156.23
CA GLN A 270 52.72 27.45 157.04
C GLN A 270 54.28 27.48 157.02
N GLY A 271 54.94 28.47 156.40
CA GLY A 271 55.50 29.71 157.01
C GLY A 271 57.04 29.76 156.81
N ASP A 272 57.87 30.73 157.24
CA ASP A 272 57.81 32.20 157.51
C ASP A 272 59.27 32.72 157.75
N GLY A 273 59.51 34.04 157.90
CA GLY A 273 60.81 34.66 158.30
C GLY A 273 61.62 35.31 157.15
N GLU A 274 62.21 36.52 157.21
CA GLU A 274 62.68 37.40 158.31
C GLU A 274 63.81 36.76 159.15
N VAL A 275 65.05 37.29 159.30
CA VAL A 275 65.66 38.65 159.43
C VAL A 275 65.94 39.04 160.89
N GLU A 276 67.20 38.84 161.26
CA GLU A 276 68.06 39.47 162.30
C GLU A 276 69.50 39.02 161.94
N ASP A 277 70.62 39.69 162.27
CA ASP A 277 70.88 40.87 163.09
C ASP A 277 71.41 42.07 162.25
N GLU A 278 71.29 43.30 162.79
CA GLU A 278 71.50 44.55 162.02
C GLU A 278 72.78 45.36 162.42
N THR A 279 73.57 44.91 163.41
CA THR A 279 74.62 45.74 164.03
C THR A 279 75.94 45.87 163.26
N ASP A 280 76.30 44.92 162.39
CA ASP A 280 77.56 44.97 161.62
C ASP A 280 77.48 45.84 160.35
N ALA A 281 76.27 46.15 159.88
CA ALA A 281 76.04 46.81 158.59
C ALA A 281 76.60 48.25 158.53
N GLN A 282 76.57 48.96 159.66
CA GLN A 282 76.86 50.41 159.69
C GLN A 282 78.33 50.73 159.43
N ALA A 283 79.26 49.89 159.89
CA ALA A 283 80.70 50.09 159.67
C ALA A 283 81.12 49.83 158.20
N ILE A 284 80.38 48.97 157.49
CA ILE A 284 80.61 48.67 156.07
C ILE A 284 80.09 49.83 155.18
N LEU A 285 79.05 50.54 155.61
CA LEU A 285 78.46 51.66 154.88
C LEU A 285 79.38 52.87 154.71
N ASP A 286 80.17 53.23 155.72
CA ASP A 286 81.12 54.37 155.61
C ASP A 286 82.28 54.07 154.65
N MET A 287 82.75 52.82 154.59
CA MET A 287 83.74 52.39 153.57
C MET A 287 83.19 52.58 152.15
N PHE A 288 81.88 52.42 151.95
CA PHE A 288 81.23 52.68 150.67
C PHE A 288 81.08 54.17 150.32
N ALA A 289 81.32 55.13 151.23
CA ALA A 289 81.08 56.56 150.95
C ALA A 289 82.20 57.22 150.10
N ALA A 290 83.45 56.77 150.23
CA ALA A 290 84.64 57.43 149.67
C ALA A 290 84.95 57.03 148.20
N ARG A 291 84.06 57.34 147.25
CA ARG A 291 84.15 56.86 145.85
C ARG A 291 84.98 57.76 144.91
N ARG A 292 85.61 57.14 143.91
CA ARG A 292 86.07 57.79 142.66
C ARG A 292 85.30 57.24 141.46
N THR A 293 85.20 58.02 140.38
CA THR A 293 84.53 57.61 139.12
C THR A 293 85.36 56.60 138.31
N PRO A 294 84.73 55.66 137.58
CA PRO A 294 85.43 54.78 136.65
C PRO A 294 86.08 55.57 135.50
N GLN A 295 87.22 55.09 135.01
CA GLN A 295 87.94 55.69 133.87
C GLN A 295 87.60 54.96 132.57
N ILE A 296 87.48 55.72 131.48
CA ILE A 296 87.15 55.21 130.14
C ILE A 296 88.32 55.50 129.19
N THR A 297 88.74 54.50 128.43
CA THR A 297 89.86 54.56 127.47
C THR A 297 89.54 53.76 126.20
N ASP A 298 90.36 53.93 125.16
CA ASP A 298 90.31 53.15 123.90
C ASP A 298 88.91 53.06 123.24
N VAL A 299 88.32 54.24 122.99
CA VAL A 299 86.99 54.38 122.36
C VAL A 299 87.12 54.32 120.83
N SER A 300 86.46 53.33 120.23
CA SER A 300 86.21 53.26 118.78
C SER A 300 84.74 53.56 118.47
N SER A 301 84.36 53.56 117.19
CA SER A 301 82.96 53.72 116.76
C SER A 301 82.04 52.59 117.24
N THR A 302 82.61 51.46 117.72
CA THR A 302 81.88 50.24 118.11
C THR A 302 82.33 49.62 119.45
N SER A 303 83.33 50.16 120.16
CA SER A 303 83.82 49.60 121.43
C SER A 303 84.45 50.65 122.35
N ALA A 304 84.59 50.34 123.65
CA ALA A 304 85.34 51.15 124.62
C ALA A 304 85.83 50.29 125.80
N LEU A 305 86.90 50.71 126.48
CA LEU A 305 87.44 50.05 127.67
C LEU A 305 87.14 50.87 128.94
N VAL A 306 86.77 50.20 130.05
CA VAL A 306 86.43 50.83 131.33
C VAL A 306 87.19 50.17 132.49
N ILE A 307 87.69 50.98 133.43
CA ILE A 307 88.65 50.61 134.48
C ILE A 307 88.29 51.28 135.83
N TRP A 308 88.45 50.57 136.96
CA TRP A 308 88.18 51.06 138.32
C TRP A 308 89.17 50.52 139.37
N ASN A 309 89.25 51.13 140.57
CA ASN A 309 90.16 50.70 141.65
C ASN A 309 89.73 51.27 143.03
N ILE A 310 90.06 50.60 144.14
CA ILE A 310 89.62 50.95 145.53
C ILE A 310 90.76 50.71 146.54
N PRO A 311 91.03 51.64 147.49
CA PRO A 311 91.98 51.44 148.61
C PRO A 311 91.31 50.90 149.88
N VAL A 312 92.05 50.17 150.72
CA VAL A 312 91.61 49.64 152.03
C VAL A 312 92.58 50.09 153.14
N PRO A 313 92.11 50.61 154.30
CA PRO A 313 92.96 50.92 155.46
C PRO A 313 93.43 49.67 156.21
N GLU A 314 94.62 49.70 156.82
CA GLU A 314 95.28 48.50 157.36
C GLU A 314 94.73 48.01 158.73
N ASP A 315 94.04 48.87 159.50
CA ASP A 315 93.65 48.58 160.90
C ASP A 315 92.31 47.83 161.08
N VAL A 316 91.67 47.36 160.00
CA VAL A 316 90.36 46.66 160.08
C VAL A 316 90.48 45.22 159.57
N ILE A 317 90.32 44.25 160.48
CA ILE A 317 90.22 42.82 160.13
C ILE A 317 88.81 42.54 159.59
N VAL A 318 88.62 42.76 158.30
CA VAL A 318 87.38 42.40 157.58
C VAL A 318 87.29 40.87 157.47
N PRO A 319 86.14 40.23 157.82
CA PRO A 319 85.93 38.80 157.60
C PRO A 319 86.14 38.42 156.12
N SER A 320 86.81 37.29 155.89
CA SER A 320 87.41 37.01 154.58
C SER A 320 86.42 36.54 153.50
N GLY A 321 85.77 37.50 152.85
CA GLY A 321 85.41 37.42 151.43
C GLY A 321 83.93 37.40 151.08
N GLU A 322 83.37 38.56 150.72
CA GLU A 322 82.29 38.69 149.74
C GLU A 322 82.20 40.14 149.19
N LEU A 323 82.81 40.39 148.02
CA LEU A 323 82.73 41.65 147.29
C LEU A 323 82.62 41.39 145.79
N THR A 324 81.70 42.09 145.10
CA THR A 324 81.45 41.97 143.65
C THR A 324 81.14 43.32 143.00
N TYR A 325 81.39 43.43 141.69
CA TYR A 325 81.25 44.64 140.88
C TYR A 325 80.35 44.41 139.66
N ASP A 326 79.28 45.19 139.53
CA ASP A 326 78.49 45.31 138.30
C ASP A 326 78.90 46.57 137.52
N LEU A 327 79.18 46.43 136.21
CA LEU A 327 79.33 47.56 135.30
C LEU A 327 78.01 47.83 134.58
N LEU A 328 77.51 49.05 134.72
CA LEU A 328 76.20 49.49 134.26
C LEU A 328 76.34 50.48 133.09
N LEU A 329 75.80 50.15 131.91
CA LEU A 329 75.83 50.98 130.70
C LEU A 329 74.43 51.48 130.32
N ALA A 330 74.31 52.74 129.92
CA ALA A 330 73.11 53.32 129.31
C ALA A 330 73.44 54.12 128.04
N ASP A 331 72.70 53.90 126.94
CA ASP A 331 72.76 54.72 125.73
C ASP A 331 71.80 55.92 125.81
N ARG A 332 72.27 57.12 125.41
CA ARG A 332 71.49 58.38 125.39
C ARG A 332 70.70 58.70 126.69
N GLY A 333 71.24 58.35 127.86
CA GLY A 333 70.56 58.56 129.14
C GLY A 333 69.35 57.65 129.38
N GLY A 334 69.25 56.52 128.66
CA GLY A 334 68.29 55.47 128.93
C GLY A 334 68.52 54.73 130.26
N ARG A 335 67.78 53.65 130.50
CA ARG A 335 67.98 52.81 131.70
C ARG A 335 69.32 52.09 131.64
N TYR A 336 70.10 52.18 132.72
CA TYR A 336 71.30 51.39 132.93
C TYR A 336 71.01 49.88 132.84
N LYS A 337 71.86 49.17 132.09
CA LYS A 337 71.88 47.71 131.98
C LYS A 337 73.22 47.19 132.46
N ALA A 338 73.21 46.11 133.26
CA ALA A 338 74.43 45.41 133.61
C ALA A 338 75.04 44.76 132.35
N ILE A 339 76.24 45.20 131.98
CA ILE A 339 77.03 44.66 130.85
C ILE A 339 78.19 43.78 131.32
N TYR A 340 78.50 43.83 132.62
CA TYR A 340 79.46 42.95 133.29
C TYR A 340 79.08 42.81 134.76
N SER A 341 79.35 41.65 135.34
CA SER A 341 79.24 41.36 136.77
C SER A 341 80.41 40.44 137.16
N GLY A 342 81.18 40.76 138.19
CA GLY A 342 82.27 39.92 138.67
C GLY A 342 83.27 40.63 139.58
N GLN A 343 84.47 40.06 139.71
CA GLN A 343 85.55 40.58 140.58
C GLN A 343 86.67 41.31 139.81
N SER A 344 86.59 41.39 138.48
CA SER A 344 87.55 42.17 137.68
C SER A 344 87.47 43.65 138.01
N LEU A 345 88.60 44.35 137.82
CA LEU A 345 88.71 45.81 137.88
C LEU A 345 88.70 46.48 136.49
N THR A 346 88.49 45.69 135.43
CA THR A 346 88.41 46.17 134.03
C THR A 346 87.37 45.40 133.21
N CYS A 347 86.77 46.08 132.22
CA CYS A 347 85.83 45.48 131.26
C CYS A 347 85.87 46.24 129.90
N ARG A 348 85.70 45.53 128.77
CA ARG A 348 85.59 46.15 127.43
C ARG A 348 84.18 46.02 126.88
N VAL A 349 83.53 47.17 126.70
CA VAL A 349 82.24 47.32 126.02
C VAL A 349 82.42 47.11 124.51
N ARG A 350 81.48 46.43 123.87
CA ARG A 350 81.40 46.19 122.42
C ARG A 350 80.01 46.57 121.90
N ASP A 351 79.82 46.48 120.59
CA ASP A 351 78.56 46.68 119.88
C ASP A 351 77.91 48.06 120.12
N LEU A 352 78.76 49.08 120.31
CA LEU A 352 78.34 50.47 120.33
C LEU A 352 77.86 50.90 118.94
N LYS A 353 76.74 51.63 118.88
CA LYS A 353 76.27 52.31 117.67
C LYS A 353 77.16 53.54 117.37
N PRO A 354 77.71 53.69 116.15
CA PRO A 354 78.48 54.87 115.75
C PRO A 354 77.71 56.18 115.94
N GLY A 355 78.40 57.22 116.42
CA GLY A 355 77.82 58.54 116.66
C GLY A 355 76.99 58.70 117.95
N TYR A 356 76.69 57.63 118.69
CA TYR A 356 75.89 57.65 119.92
C TYR A 356 76.74 57.98 121.16
N GLU A 357 76.07 58.55 122.17
CA GLU A 357 76.63 58.84 123.48
C GLU A 357 76.16 57.80 124.51
N TYR A 358 77.08 57.40 125.38
CA TYR A 358 76.92 56.36 126.38
C TYR A 358 77.35 56.89 127.75
N SER A 359 76.70 56.40 128.81
CA SER A 359 77.10 56.64 130.19
C SER A 359 77.36 55.31 130.89
N VAL A 360 78.36 55.29 131.77
CA VAL A 360 78.79 54.10 132.51
C VAL A 360 78.88 54.44 134.00
N CYS A 361 78.20 53.67 134.84
CA CYS A 361 78.37 53.70 136.29
C CYS A 361 78.68 52.29 136.80
N LEU A 362 78.98 52.17 138.10
CA LEU A 362 79.51 50.93 138.67
C LEU A 362 78.94 50.68 140.06
N GLN A 363 78.29 49.53 140.25
CA GLN A 363 77.63 49.14 141.49
C GLN A 363 78.46 48.07 142.19
N ILE A 364 78.78 48.30 143.46
CA ILE A 364 79.52 47.36 144.30
C ILE A 364 78.51 46.67 145.22
N ARG A 365 78.64 45.36 145.46
CA ARG A 365 77.82 44.62 146.43
C ARG A 365 78.70 43.86 147.43
N ALA A 366 78.33 43.92 148.70
CA ALA A 366 78.87 43.09 149.79
C ALA A 366 77.68 42.53 150.60
N GLY A 367 77.43 41.22 150.49
CA GLY A 367 76.24 40.59 151.06
C GLY A 367 74.94 41.28 150.61
N LYS A 368 74.16 41.80 151.57
CA LYS A 368 72.91 42.55 151.33
C LYS A 368 73.09 44.07 151.11
N LEU A 369 74.32 44.60 151.19
CA LEU A 369 74.60 46.03 151.03
C LEU A 369 75.11 46.33 149.61
N ASP A 370 74.51 47.30 148.92
CA ASP A 370 74.88 47.70 147.56
C ASP A 370 75.09 49.22 147.37
N ALA A 371 75.96 49.57 146.42
CA ALA A 371 76.59 50.89 146.37
C ALA A 371 76.98 51.34 144.94
N THR A 372 76.17 52.20 144.31
CA THR A 372 76.42 52.68 142.93
C THR A 372 77.22 53.99 142.85
N SER A 373 78.35 53.95 142.13
CA SER A 373 79.23 55.11 141.87
C SER A 373 78.66 56.09 140.84
N ALA A 374 79.21 57.31 140.80
CA ALA A 374 78.83 58.34 139.84
C ALA A 374 79.23 57.97 138.40
N SER A 375 78.38 58.35 137.43
CA SER A 375 78.50 57.96 136.02
C SER A 375 79.54 58.79 135.25
N ALA A 376 80.35 58.12 134.43
CA ALA A 376 81.21 58.73 133.42
C ALA A 376 80.58 58.60 132.02
N THR A 377 80.68 59.63 131.17
CA THR A 377 80.12 59.64 129.81
C THR A 377 81.19 59.60 128.72
N PHE A 378 80.84 59.02 127.57
CA PHE A 378 81.69 59.03 126.37
C PHE A 378 80.85 58.89 125.09
N ARG A 379 81.42 59.27 123.93
CA ARG A 379 80.72 59.23 122.64
C ARG A 379 81.50 58.43 121.60
N ALA A 380 80.82 57.51 120.92
CA ALA A 380 81.37 56.77 119.79
C ALA A 380 81.45 57.68 118.54
N PRO A 381 82.57 57.72 117.78
CA PRO A 381 82.65 58.45 116.51
C PRO A 381 81.72 57.87 115.44
N ALA A 382 81.37 58.68 114.44
CA ALA A 382 80.54 58.29 113.29
C ALA A 382 81.32 57.45 112.25
N ALA A 383 80.60 56.77 111.36
CA ALA A 383 81.17 55.91 110.34
C ALA A 383 80.58 56.15 108.93
N ARG A 384 81.09 55.44 107.93
CA ARG A 384 80.55 55.44 106.55
C ARG A 384 79.17 54.76 106.48
N PRO A 385 78.36 55.01 105.43
CA PRO A 385 77.08 54.34 105.25
C PRO A 385 77.27 52.84 105.01
N ASP A 386 76.30 52.04 105.47
CA ASP A 386 76.25 50.61 105.19
C ASP A 386 76.05 50.33 103.69
N GLN A 387 76.36 49.10 103.27
CA GLN A 387 76.03 48.60 101.93
C GLN A 387 74.51 48.68 101.71
N MET A 388 74.09 49.22 100.56
CA MET A 388 72.67 49.41 100.24
C MET A 388 72.12 48.35 99.28
N ALA A 389 70.83 48.06 99.37
CA ALA A 389 70.15 47.12 98.49
C ALA A 389 70.14 47.59 97.02
N ALA A 390 70.16 46.62 96.10
CA ALA A 390 70.22 46.86 94.65
C ALA A 390 69.03 47.69 94.11
N PRO A 391 69.25 48.52 93.07
CA PRO A 391 68.22 49.41 92.54
C PRO A 391 67.17 48.62 91.72
N ARG A 392 65.89 48.83 92.01
CA ARG A 392 64.77 48.17 91.33
C ARG A 392 64.30 48.98 90.12
N VAL A 393 64.11 48.31 88.98
CA VAL A 393 63.45 48.89 87.81
C VAL A 393 61.95 49.05 88.08
N ALA A 394 61.41 50.26 87.89
CA ALA A 394 59.99 50.55 88.12
C ALA A 394 59.11 50.18 86.92
N GLN A 395 59.61 50.35 85.69
CA GLN A 395 58.96 49.99 84.43
C GLN A 395 60.06 49.79 83.37
N ARG A 396 59.85 48.90 82.40
CA ARG A 396 60.74 48.75 81.24
C ARG A 396 60.19 49.57 80.07
N ALA A 397 61.07 50.24 79.33
CA ALA A 397 60.73 50.94 78.09
C ALA A 397 61.80 50.68 77.01
N ARG A 398 61.51 51.12 75.77
CA ARG A 398 62.34 50.84 74.59
C ARG A 398 63.71 51.53 74.61
N THR A 399 63.83 52.69 75.26
CA THR A 399 65.06 53.51 75.30
C THR A 399 65.36 54.11 76.68
N SER A 400 64.65 53.70 77.73
CA SER A 400 64.85 54.21 79.09
C SER A 400 64.48 53.19 80.17
N LEU A 401 65.13 53.31 81.34
CA LEU A 401 64.89 52.50 82.53
C LEU A 401 64.80 53.38 83.79
N PRO A 402 63.59 53.65 84.32
CA PRO A 402 63.41 54.25 85.64
C PRO A 402 63.81 53.29 86.76
N LEU A 403 64.77 53.70 87.59
CA LEU A 403 65.31 52.98 88.75
C LEU A 403 64.91 53.64 90.07
N ARG A 404 64.64 52.84 91.10
CA ARG A 404 64.27 53.26 92.46
C ARG A 404 64.97 52.41 93.52
N TRP A 405 65.29 52.98 94.68
CA TRP A 405 66.01 52.30 95.76
C TRP A 405 65.63 52.83 97.15
N ASN A 406 66.01 52.09 98.20
CA ASN A 406 65.81 52.50 99.59
C ASN A 406 66.98 53.38 100.08
N ALA A 407 66.80 54.06 101.22
CA ALA A 407 67.90 54.75 101.88
C ALA A 407 68.85 53.73 102.54
N ALA A 408 70.15 54.04 102.57
CA ALA A 408 71.12 53.34 103.41
C ALA A 408 71.10 53.88 104.85
N THR A 409 71.69 53.15 105.79
CA THR A 409 71.97 53.65 107.14
C THR A 409 72.97 54.82 107.08
N ASP A 410 72.78 55.85 107.90
CA ASP A 410 73.63 57.04 107.92
C ASP A 410 74.82 56.93 108.89
N ASN A 411 74.80 55.97 109.82
CA ASN A 411 75.87 55.65 110.77
C ASN A 411 76.43 56.88 111.52
N GLY A 412 75.53 57.81 111.86
CA GLY A 412 75.82 59.03 112.61
C GLY A 412 76.23 60.24 111.76
N ALA A 413 76.29 60.12 110.43
CA ALA A 413 76.56 61.24 109.52
C ALA A 413 75.66 61.17 108.26
N ARG A 414 74.91 62.24 108.00
CA ARG A 414 73.88 62.30 106.94
C ARG A 414 74.40 61.90 105.55
N ILE A 415 73.57 61.19 104.79
CA ILE A 415 73.83 60.88 103.38
C ILE A 415 73.66 62.17 102.55
N LEU A 416 74.67 62.49 101.74
CA LEU A 416 74.74 63.70 100.92
C LEU A 416 74.22 63.46 99.49
N TYR A 417 74.52 62.30 98.92
CA TYR A 417 74.07 61.83 97.62
C TYR A 417 74.30 60.31 97.48
N TYR A 418 73.68 59.71 96.46
CA TYR A 418 74.02 58.37 95.97
C TYR A 418 74.84 58.50 94.69
N VAL A 419 75.69 57.50 94.40
CA VAL A 419 76.39 57.34 93.12
C VAL A 419 75.81 56.12 92.41
N LEU A 420 75.33 56.30 91.18
CA LEU A 420 74.74 55.24 90.36
C LEU A 420 75.63 54.95 89.14
N GLU A 421 76.05 53.70 88.99
CA GLU A 421 76.82 53.21 87.85
C GLU A 421 75.99 52.24 86.99
N MET A 422 76.26 52.23 85.69
CA MET A 422 75.70 51.31 84.70
C MET A 422 76.81 50.64 83.90
N ASP A 423 76.60 49.37 83.55
CA ASP A 423 77.38 48.62 82.56
C ASP A 423 76.46 48.13 81.44
N ASP A 424 76.89 48.30 80.19
CA ASP A 424 76.21 47.83 78.98
C ASP A 424 76.94 46.70 78.25
N GLY A 425 78.10 46.27 78.78
CA GLY A 425 78.98 45.24 78.25
C GLY A 425 80.45 45.59 78.35
N GLU A 426 80.79 46.88 78.40
CA GLU A 426 82.18 47.39 78.39
C GLU A 426 82.73 47.76 79.78
N GLY A 427 81.90 47.72 80.83
CA GLY A 427 82.28 48.01 82.22
C GLY A 427 81.37 49.04 82.90
N PHE A 428 81.46 49.13 84.23
CA PHE A 428 80.66 50.08 85.01
C PHE A 428 81.16 51.52 84.86
N VAL A 429 80.27 52.39 84.38
CA VAL A 429 80.48 53.84 84.21
C VAL A 429 79.50 54.61 85.09
N GLU A 430 79.94 55.72 85.71
CA GLU A 430 79.08 56.58 86.51
C GLU A 430 78.04 57.30 85.63
N VAL A 431 76.75 57.03 85.86
CA VAL A 431 75.64 57.64 85.11
C VAL A 431 75.17 58.92 85.79
N SER A 432 75.06 58.93 87.12
CA SER A 432 74.60 60.11 87.86
C SER A 432 74.90 60.05 89.36
N ARG A 433 74.84 61.24 89.99
CA ARG A 433 74.91 61.43 91.46
C ARG A 433 73.57 61.90 92.04
N PRO A 434 72.51 61.09 92.01
CA PRO A 434 71.19 61.50 92.46
C PRO A 434 71.16 61.74 93.98
N ARG A 435 70.58 62.89 94.39
CA ARG A 435 70.21 63.15 95.80
C ARG A 435 68.87 62.50 96.19
N ASN A 436 68.02 62.22 95.20
CA ASN A 436 66.72 61.57 95.37
C ASN A 436 66.87 60.05 95.27
N ARG A 437 65.92 59.30 95.85
CA ARG A 437 65.88 57.82 95.87
C ARG A 437 65.39 57.18 94.55
N GLN A 438 65.50 57.91 93.44
CA GLN A 438 65.11 57.46 92.10
C GLN A 438 65.85 58.22 91.01
N HIS A 439 66.10 57.58 89.87
CA HIS A 439 66.68 58.17 88.67
C HIS A 439 66.24 57.39 87.43
N THR A 440 66.04 58.06 86.29
CA THR A 440 65.71 57.41 85.02
C THR A 440 66.88 57.52 84.07
N VAL A 441 67.45 56.38 83.70
CA VAL A 441 68.49 56.30 82.68
C VAL A 441 67.81 56.33 81.31
N ASN A 442 68.27 57.21 80.43
CA ASN A 442 67.70 57.46 79.09
C ASN A 442 68.73 57.16 77.99
N ASN A 443 68.29 57.18 76.73
CA ASN A 443 69.11 56.93 75.54
C ASN A 443 69.72 55.51 75.50
N LEU A 444 69.06 54.55 76.12
CA LEU A 444 69.42 53.14 76.07
C LEU A 444 69.08 52.54 74.70
N ARG A 445 69.87 51.54 74.27
CA ARG A 445 69.62 50.78 73.04
C ARG A 445 68.42 49.83 73.28
N PRO A 446 67.50 49.65 72.31
CA PRO A 446 66.43 48.66 72.42
C PRO A 446 66.95 47.22 72.56
N GLN A 447 66.14 46.34 73.15
CA GLN A 447 66.41 44.90 73.32
C GLN A 447 67.78 44.55 73.94
N THR A 448 68.41 45.48 74.66
CA THR A 448 69.80 45.39 75.16
C THR A 448 69.81 45.15 76.67
N ARG A 449 70.79 44.37 77.15
CA ARG A 449 70.98 44.06 78.58
C ARG A 449 71.86 45.11 79.26
N TYR A 450 71.40 45.64 80.39
CA TYR A 450 72.14 46.58 81.22
C TYR A 450 72.26 46.05 82.65
N ARG A 451 73.37 46.36 83.33
CA ARG A 451 73.61 46.10 84.75
C ARG A 451 73.76 47.41 85.50
N PHE A 452 73.28 47.50 86.74
CA PHE A 452 73.30 48.71 87.55
C PHE A 452 73.75 48.41 88.98
N ARG A 453 74.56 49.31 89.55
CA ARG A 453 74.95 49.26 90.98
C ARG A 453 74.98 50.66 91.58
N ILE A 454 74.74 50.76 92.89
CA ILE A 454 74.57 52.04 93.58
C ILE A 454 75.22 52.04 94.95
N ALA A 455 75.76 53.19 95.39
CA ALA A 455 76.35 53.37 96.71
C ALA A 455 75.95 54.72 97.33
N ALA A 456 75.82 54.77 98.65
CA ALA A 456 75.57 56.01 99.41
C ALA A 456 76.88 56.70 99.81
N VAL A 457 76.86 58.04 99.90
CA VAL A 457 77.99 58.86 100.39
C VAL A 457 77.54 59.72 101.56
N ASN A 458 78.24 59.65 102.69
CA ASN A 458 78.12 60.61 103.79
C ASN A 458 79.43 61.38 103.99
N GLU A 459 79.48 62.22 105.03
CA GLU A 459 80.64 63.06 105.37
C GLU A 459 81.89 62.25 105.78
N CYS A 460 81.76 60.95 106.09
CA CYS A 460 82.87 60.01 106.31
C CYS A 460 83.32 59.26 105.03
N GLY A 461 82.62 59.43 103.91
CA GLY A 461 82.95 58.88 102.59
C GLY A 461 81.84 58.03 101.96
N ARG A 462 82.17 57.36 100.84
CA ARG A 462 81.28 56.39 100.18
C ARG A 462 81.26 55.08 100.96
N GLY A 463 80.08 54.50 101.14
CA GLY A 463 79.90 53.11 101.55
C GLY A 463 80.28 52.12 100.45
N GLU A 464 79.90 50.86 100.65
CA GLU A 464 80.10 49.80 99.66
C GLU A 464 79.02 49.83 98.56
N TRP A 465 79.33 49.21 97.42
CA TRP A 465 78.39 49.08 96.30
C TRP A 465 77.29 48.08 96.61
N SER A 466 76.08 48.36 96.17
CA SER A 466 75.00 47.36 96.09
C SER A 466 75.38 46.16 95.23
N GLU A 467 74.65 45.07 95.40
CA GLU A 467 74.58 44.01 94.40
C GLU A 467 74.14 44.57 93.02
N GLU A 468 74.47 43.83 91.96
CA GLU A 468 74.19 44.23 90.58
C GLU A 468 72.73 43.93 90.19
N ALA A 469 71.95 44.96 89.86
CA ALA A 469 70.62 44.82 89.29
C ALA A 469 70.70 44.69 87.75
N VAL A 470 70.13 43.61 87.19
CA VAL A 470 70.14 43.33 85.74
C VAL A 470 68.78 43.66 85.11
N ALA A 471 68.79 44.31 83.95
CA ALA A 471 67.57 44.71 83.25
C ALA A 471 67.72 44.65 81.71
N TRP A 472 66.58 44.70 81.02
CA TRP A 472 66.48 44.79 79.57
C TRP A 472 65.50 45.88 79.15
N THR A 473 65.82 46.58 78.05
CA THR A 473 64.88 47.42 77.29
C THR A 473 63.97 46.56 76.42
N THR A 474 62.75 47.02 76.15
CA THR A 474 61.75 46.28 75.32
C THR A 474 62.05 46.37 73.82
N GLY A 475 61.49 45.45 73.04
CA GLY A 475 61.60 45.41 71.57
C GLY A 475 60.60 46.34 70.87
N CYS A 476 60.03 45.85 69.77
CA CYS A 476 59.06 46.56 68.93
C CYS A 476 57.96 45.60 68.48
N PRO A 477 56.66 45.98 68.53
CA PRO A 477 55.57 45.16 68.00
C PRO A 477 55.78 44.80 66.52
N PRO A 478 55.19 43.68 66.04
CA PRO A 478 55.31 43.26 64.65
C PRO A 478 54.67 44.29 63.69
N PRO A 479 55.18 44.41 62.45
CA PRO A 479 54.52 45.19 61.41
C PRO A 479 53.19 44.54 61.00
N ALA A 480 52.29 45.30 60.36
CA ALA A 480 51.04 44.73 59.85
C ALA A 480 51.31 43.51 58.95
N PRO A 481 50.59 42.38 59.15
CA PRO A 481 50.66 41.26 58.22
C PRO A 481 50.07 41.64 56.87
N ALA A 482 50.37 40.85 55.84
CA ALA A 482 49.63 40.91 54.59
C ALA A 482 48.13 40.64 54.86
N PRO A 483 47.20 41.25 54.10
CA PRO A 483 45.78 40.92 54.23
C PRO A 483 45.54 39.42 53.99
N PRO A 484 44.56 38.81 54.70
CA PRO A 484 44.29 37.38 54.57
C PRO A 484 43.78 37.09 53.15
N ALA A 485 44.42 36.14 52.46
CA ALA A 485 44.08 35.77 51.08
C ALA A 485 42.97 34.71 51.06
N LEU A 486 42.01 34.85 50.14
CA LEU A 486 41.01 33.82 49.89
C LEU A 486 41.64 32.60 49.19
N THR A 487 41.62 31.46 49.87
CA THR A 487 42.09 30.16 49.36
C THR A 487 40.97 29.44 48.62
N SER A 488 39.75 29.45 49.17
CA SER A 488 38.54 28.95 48.51
C SER A 488 37.27 29.52 49.14
N ALA A 489 36.18 29.53 48.37
CA ALA A 489 34.85 29.94 48.82
C ALA A 489 33.82 28.84 48.56
N SER A 490 32.80 28.76 49.41
CA SER A 490 31.58 27.97 49.23
C SER A 490 30.35 28.86 49.47
N ASN A 491 29.16 28.25 49.52
CA ASN A 491 27.92 28.91 49.90
C ASN A 491 27.84 29.25 51.41
N GLU A 492 28.46 28.45 52.28
CA GLU A 492 28.37 28.63 53.75
C GLU A 492 29.72 28.92 54.44
N SER A 493 30.82 28.96 53.67
CA SER A 493 32.17 29.13 54.21
C SER A 493 33.16 29.83 53.30
N LEU A 494 34.15 30.47 53.92
CA LEU A 494 35.32 31.08 53.28
C LEU A 494 36.59 30.57 53.95
N ILE A 495 37.50 29.98 53.18
CA ILE A 495 38.81 29.54 53.67
C ILE A 495 39.82 30.63 53.38
N LEU A 496 40.34 31.26 54.43
CA LEU A 496 41.33 32.31 54.35
C LEU A 496 42.71 31.78 54.76
N GLY A 497 43.78 32.28 54.13
CA GLY A 497 45.16 31.91 54.42
C GLY A 497 46.10 33.12 54.46
N TRP A 498 47.20 33.01 55.21
CA TRP A 498 48.19 34.08 55.39
C TRP A 498 49.61 33.55 55.65
N GLU A 499 50.60 34.38 55.38
CA GLU A 499 52.01 34.06 55.61
C GLU A 499 52.43 34.29 57.06
N ARG A 500 53.18 33.36 57.65
CA ARG A 500 53.81 33.54 58.97
C ARG A 500 55.28 33.93 58.81
N ARG A 501 55.70 35.01 59.48
CA ARG A 501 57.06 35.58 59.40
C ARG A 501 57.95 35.25 60.59
N SER A 502 57.40 35.20 61.80
CA SER A 502 58.09 34.74 63.02
C SER A 502 57.17 33.88 63.90
N ASP A 503 57.42 33.77 65.20
CA ASP A 503 56.55 33.06 66.15
C ASP A 503 55.45 33.99 66.67
N GLU A 504 54.65 34.48 65.72
CA GLU A 504 53.49 35.35 65.91
C GLU A 504 52.21 34.55 66.13
N GLU A 505 51.36 34.99 67.05
CA GLU A 505 49.94 34.61 67.08
C GLU A 505 49.14 35.57 66.18
N PHE A 506 48.11 35.09 65.47
CA PHE A 506 47.29 35.89 64.56
C PHE A 506 45.87 36.06 65.10
N THR A 507 45.38 37.31 65.21
CA THR A 507 43.95 37.59 65.36
C THR A 507 43.33 37.89 64.00
N LEU A 508 42.31 37.12 63.60
CA LEU A 508 41.46 37.42 62.44
C LEU A 508 40.11 37.98 62.91
N GLN A 509 39.71 39.11 62.35
CA GLN A 509 38.37 39.66 62.51
C GLN A 509 37.57 39.60 61.21
N MET A 510 36.26 39.36 61.35
CA MET A 510 35.26 39.38 60.30
C MET A 510 34.16 40.39 60.64
N ASP A 511 33.71 41.15 59.65
CA ASP A 511 32.50 41.96 59.71
C ASP A 511 31.45 41.39 58.73
N ASP A 512 30.26 41.08 59.26
CA ASP A 512 29.06 40.79 58.47
C ASP A 512 28.32 42.12 58.26
N ALA A 513 28.52 42.70 57.08
CA ALA A 513 27.97 44.00 56.73
C ALA A 513 26.43 44.04 56.72
N ALA A 514 25.75 42.89 56.65
CA ALA A 514 24.30 42.79 56.74
C ALA A 514 23.79 42.73 58.19
N ARG A 515 24.61 42.25 59.14
CA ARG A 515 24.27 42.22 60.58
C ARG A 515 24.66 43.51 61.32
N GLY A 516 25.58 44.30 60.78
CA GLY A 516 25.90 45.64 61.29
C GLY A 516 26.60 45.68 62.66
N HIS A 517 27.17 44.57 63.11
CA HIS A 517 27.92 44.50 64.38
C HIS A 517 29.37 44.95 64.28
N GLY A 518 29.90 45.14 63.06
CA GLY A 518 31.30 45.49 62.84
C GLY A 518 32.23 44.27 62.98
N PHE A 519 33.53 44.56 62.95
CA PHE A 519 34.59 43.55 63.02
C PHE A 519 34.63 42.81 64.36
N LEU A 520 34.11 41.58 64.38
CA LEU A 520 34.17 40.64 65.50
C LEU A 520 35.34 39.66 65.32
N PRO A 521 36.01 39.22 66.40
CA PRO A 521 37.03 38.18 66.32
C PRO A 521 36.40 36.83 65.96
N VAL A 522 36.95 36.17 64.93
CA VAL A 522 36.54 34.82 64.51
C VAL A 522 37.63 33.78 64.75
N TYR A 523 38.89 34.19 64.83
CA TYR A 523 40.02 33.33 65.15
C TYR A 523 41.11 34.09 65.92
N SER A 524 41.73 33.41 66.89
CA SER A 524 43.03 33.79 67.47
C SER A 524 43.86 32.51 67.61
N GLY A 525 45.11 32.52 67.16
CA GLY A 525 46.01 31.38 67.26
C GLY A 525 47.19 31.40 66.28
N PRO A 526 48.04 30.35 66.29
CA PRO A 526 49.30 30.30 65.54
C PRO A 526 49.17 29.76 64.10
N ASP A 527 47.96 29.40 63.66
CA ASP A 527 47.73 28.79 62.34
C ASP A 527 47.87 29.80 61.21
N ARG A 528 48.06 29.27 60.00
CA ARG A 528 48.24 30.05 58.76
C ARG A 528 46.99 30.11 57.89
N SER A 529 45.89 29.52 58.35
CA SER A 529 44.61 29.54 57.67
C SER A 529 43.47 29.28 58.65
N TYR A 530 42.28 29.76 58.28
CA TYR A 530 41.07 29.55 59.06
C TYR A 530 39.85 29.39 58.14
N VAL A 531 38.91 28.55 58.56
CA VAL A 531 37.66 28.27 57.86
C VAL A 531 36.55 29.04 58.55
N CYS A 532 36.19 30.20 58.01
CA CYS A 532 34.99 30.93 58.45
C CYS A 532 33.78 30.12 57.96
N SER A 533 32.91 29.66 58.87
CA SER A 533 31.77 28.78 58.55
C SER A 533 30.48 29.30 59.19
N GLY A 534 29.33 28.84 58.71
CA GLY A 534 28.01 29.37 59.11
C GLY A 534 27.73 30.76 58.52
N LEU A 535 28.34 31.06 57.37
CA LEU A 535 28.13 32.28 56.61
C LEU A 535 26.85 32.19 55.78
N HIS A 536 26.26 33.33 55.42
CA HIS A 536 25.15 33.35 54.46
C HIS A 536 25.68 33.33 53.03
N ARG A 537 25.05 32.53 52.17
CA ARG A 537 25.34 32.44 50.72
C ARG A 537 25.20 33.80 50.02
N ALA A 538 25.93 33.95 48.91
CA ALA A 538 25.95 35.15 48.07
C ALA A 538 26.17 36.50 48.81
N THR A 539 26.74 36.49 50.02
CA THR A 539 26.90 37.65 50.90
C THR A 539 28.37 38.09 50.99
N ASP A 540 28.60 39.39 51.04
CA ASP A 540 29.94 40.00 51.16
C ASP A 540 30.38 40.10 52.62
N TYR A 541 31.52 39.49 52.94
CA TYR A 541 32.15 39.51 54.26
C TYR A 541 33.47 40.27 54.21
N ARG A 542 33.69 41.17 55.18
CA ARG A 542 34.95 41.95 55.29
C ARG A 542 35.87 41.33 56.32
N PHE A 543 37.17 41.29 56.04
CA PHE A 543 38.18 40.66 56.88
C PHE A 543 39.38 41.57 57.10
N ARG A 544 39.97 41.46 58.30
CA ARG A 544 41.27 42.05 58.64
C ARG A 544 42.03 41.17 59.63
N LEU A 545 43.35 41.15 59.48
CA LEU A 545 44.27 40.29 60.23
C LEU A 545 45.29 41.16 60.97
N ARG A 546 45.74 40.74 62.15
CA ARG A 546 46.92 41.30 62.83
C ARG A 546 47.74 40.17 63.45
N SER A 547 49.01 40.42 63.72
CA SER A 547 49.84 39.55 64.55
C SER A 547 50.15 40.15 65.92
N GLU A 548 50.45 39.28 66.88
CA GLU A 548 50.79 39.59 68.27
C GLU A 548 52.03 38.79 68.68
N THR A 549 52.95 39.44 69.39
CA THR A 549 54.16 38.81 69.97
C THR A 549 54.33 39.24 71.42
N VAL A 550 55.34 38.70 72.10
CA VAL A 550 55.73 39.10 73.46
C VAL A 550 56.11 40.58 73.62
N ASP A 551 56.40 41.29 72.52
CA ASP A 551 56.65 42.74 72.49
C ASP A 551 55.39 43.58 72.20
N GLY A 552 54.25 42.95 71.90
CA GLY A 552 52.94 43.58 71.78
C GLY A 552 52.16 43.26 70.50
N GLN A 553 50.99 43.90 70.36
CA GLN A 553 50.09 43.76 69.22
C GLN A 553 50.53 44.64 68.05
N GLY A 554 50.63 44.05 66.86
CA GLY A 554 50.83 44.76 65.61
C GLY A 554 49.55 45.45 65.11
N PRO A 555 49.68 46.43 64.18
CA PRO A 555 48.55 47.06 63.53
C PRO A 555 47.81 46.08 62.60
N TRP A 556 46.52 46.34 62.38
CA TRP A 556 45.70 45.57 61.43
C TRP A 556 46.20 45.69 59.99
N SER A 557 46.00 44.63 59.22
CA SER A 557 46.13 44.61 57.76
C SER A 557 45.15 45.59 57.11
N VAL A 558 45.35 45.84 55.81
CA VAL A 558 44.29 46.42 54.96
C VAL A 558 43.04 45.53 55.04
N GLU A 559 41.86 46.14 55.04
CA GLU A 559 40.59 45.43 54.98
C GLU A 559 40.38 44.83 53.57
N VAL A 560 40.00 43.57 53.50
CA VAL A 560 39.63 42.88 52.24
C VAL A 560 38.20 42.36 52.32
N THR A 561 37.51 42.32 51.18
CA THR A 561 36.12 41.85 51.10
C THR A 561 36.06 40.62 50.21
N TYR A 562 35.40 39.56 50.68
CA TYR A 562 35.19 38.32 49.95
C TYR A 562 33.73 37.89 50.02
N ARG A 563 33.18 37.48 48.88
CA ARG A 563 31.80 37.02 48.76
C ARG A 563 31.75 35.50 48.87
N THR A 564 30.85 34.97 49.69
CA THR A 564 30.43 33.54 49.59
C THR A 564 29.78 33.30 48.23
N LEU A 565 29.90 32.10 47.70
CA LEU A 565 29.22 31.74 46.46
C LEU A 565 27.69 31.64 46.66
N PRO A 566 26.88 31.81 45.60
CA PRO A 566 25.50 31.37 45.62
C PRO A 566 25.40 29.85 45.52
N GLU A 567 24.20 29.33 45.78
CA GLU A 567 23.85 27.93 45.61
C GLU A 567 22.95 27.73 44.39
N ARG A 568 22.79 26.49 43.92
CA ARG A 568 21.83 26.19 42.85
C ARG A 568 20.41 26.50 43.34
N PRO A 569 19.51 27.00 42.47
CA PRO A 569 18.16 27.33 42.88
C PRO A 569 17.35 26.05 43.14
N GLY A 570 16.29 26.18 43.94
CA GLY A 570 15.32 25.10 44.15
C GLY A 570 14.55 24.75 42.86
N PRO A 571 13.83 23.62 42.83
CA PRO A 571 12.97 23.29 41.69
C PRO A 571 11.82 24.31 41.54
N PRO A 572 11.52 24.79 40.32
CA PRO A 572 10.37 25.68 40.08
C PRO A 572 9.03 25.00 40.37
N GLY A 573 7.97 25.81 40.45
CA GLY A 573 6.60 25.32 40.58
C GLY A 573 6.21 24.38 39.42
N ARG A 574 5.37 23.37 39.73
CA ARG A 574 4.82 22.42 38.75
C ARG A 574 4.18 23.19 37.56
N PRO A 575 4.53 22.89 36.30
CA PRO A 575 3.96 23.58 35.16
C PRO A 575 2.47 23.26 35.03
N THR A 576 1.68 24.21 34.57
CA THR A 576 0.20 24.12 34.48
C THR A 576 -0.29 24.61 33.13
N ALA A 577 -1.32 23.96 32.57
CA ALA A 577 -1.90 24.36 31.30
C ALA A 577 -2.68 25.69 31.41
N ARG A 578 -2.38 26.67 30.55
CA ARG A 578 -3.03 27.98 30.51
C ARG A 578 -3.92 28.12 29.27
N GLY A 579 -5.20 28.42 29.48
CA GLY A 579 -6.18 28.63 28.40
C GLY A 579 -6.64 27.33 27.73
N ARG A 580 -7.16 27.42 26.51
CA ARG A 580 -7.62 26.24 25.75
C ARG A 580 -6.42 25.45 25.22
N ILE A 581 -6.44 24.14 25.48
CA ILE A 581 -5.57 23.16 24.81
C ILE A 581 -6.10 22.95 23.39
N HIS A 582 -5.21 22.96 22.39
CA HIS A 582 -5.54 22.70 21.00
C HIS A 582 -4.92 21.36 20.55
N SER A 583 -5.27 20.89 19.36
CA SER A 583 -4.79 19.59 18.86
C SER A 583 -3.31 19.56 18.49
N ARG A 584 -2.68 20.70 18.18
CA ARG A 584 -1.23 20.80 17.91
C ARG A 584 -0.48 21.80 18.79
N ALA A 585 -1.13 22.35 19.81
CA ALA A 585 -0.50 23.33 20.69
C ALA A 585 -1.18 23.49 22.05
N PHE A 586 -0.41 23.89 23.05
CA PHE A 586 -0.93 24.43 24.32
C PHE A 586 0.00 25.54 24.85
N ARG A 587 -0.32 26.08 26.03
CA ARG A 587 0.59 26.96 26.78
C ARG A 587 0.78 26.41 28.19
N LEU A 588 2.00 26.46 28.69
CA LEU A 588 2.35 26.07 30.04
C LEU A 588 2.86 27.28 30.82
N ARG A 589 2.35 27.49 32.04
CA ARG A 589 2.85 28.46 33.02
C ARG A 589 3.42 27.72 34.22
N TRP A 590 4.50 28.22 34.78
CA TRP A 590 5.05 27.78 36.07
C TRP A 590 5.29 28.98 36.99
N GLU A 591 5.48 28.72 38.27
CA GLU A 591 5.93 29.72 39.23
C GLU A 591 7.44 29.62 39.46
N PRO A 592 8.12 30.72 39.86
CA PRO A 592 9.53 30.66 40.24
C PRO A 592 9.76 29.67 41.39
N PRO A 593 11.02 29.24 41.62
CA PRO A 593 11.34 28.46 42.80
C PRO A 593 11.09 29.29 44.08
N VAL A 594 10.82 28.61 45.19
CA VAL A 594 10.67 29.24 46.52
C VAL A 594 12.02 29.71 47.07
N ASP A 595 13.11 29.09 46.61
CA ASP A 595 14.49 29.44 46.94
C ASP A 595 15.28 29.63 45.62
N ASP A 596 15.91 30.78 45.44
CA ASP A 596 16.72 31.15 44.27
C ASP A 596 18.22 30.84 44.45
N GLY A 597 18.63 30.30 45.62
CA GLY A 597 20.03 30.03 45.95
C GLY A 597 20.85 31.28 46.30
N GLY A 598 20.22 32.44 46.44
CA GLY A 598 20.88 33.73 46.70
C GLY A 598 21.36 34.46 45.43
N ALA A 599 21.02 33.98 44.23
CA ALA A 599 21.32 34.62 42.96
C ALA A 599 20.10 34.64 42.03
N THR A 600 19.99 35.65 41.19
CA THR A 600 18.86 35.80 40.26
C THR A 600 18.78 34.66 39.25
N ILE A 601 17.55 34.25 38.92
CA ILE A 601 17.32 33.23 37.89
C ILE A 601 17.54 33.80 36.50
N ASP A 602 18.56 33.30 35.79
CA ASP A 602 18.91 33.70 34.42
C ASP A 602 17.93 33.14 33.38
N SER A 603 17.53 31.88 33.55
CA SER A 603 16.61 31.21 32.62
C SER A 603 15.89 30.01 33.21
N TYR A 604 14.75 29.69 32.62
CA TYR A 604 14.05 28.42 32.75
C TYR A 604 14.32 27.55 31.53
N THR A 605 14.42 26.24 31.72
CA THR A 605 14.36 25.23 30.65
C THR A 605 13.17 24.33 30.89
N LEU A 606 12.23 24.31 29.95
CA LEU A 606 11.07 23.42 29.92
C LEU A 606 11.38 22.22 29.00
N GLU A 607 11.06 21.02 29.45
CA GLU A 607 11.10 19.81 28.64
C GLU A 607 9.71 19.17 28.53
N LEU A 608 9.44 18.60 27.35
CA LEU A 608 8.25 17.80 27.04
C LEU A 608 8.67 16.37 26.64
N ASP A 609 7.93 15.38 27.10
CA ASP A 609 8.05 13.96 26.78
C ASP A 609 6.71 13.46 26.20
N ALA A 610 6.77 12.79 25.06
CA ALA A 610 5.60 12.24 24.35
C ALA A 610 5.47 10.71 24.47
N GLY A 611 6.38 10.06 25.22
CA GLY A 611 6.61 8.61 25.24
C GLY A 611 8.06 8.24 24.92
N ASP A 612 8.70 8.99 24.01
CA ASP A 612 10.09 8.77 23.55
C ASP A 612 11.15 9.48 24.43
N GLY A 613 10.77 9.98 25.60
CA GLY A 613 11.64 10.69 26.52
C GLY A 613 11.63 12.20 26.35
N TYR A 614 12.14 12.89 27.37
CA TYR A 614 12.11 14.35 27.49
C TYR A 614 13.01 15.05 26.46
N ARG A 615 12.47 16.10 25.82
CA ARG A 615 13.17 16.99 24.89
C ARG A 615 12.89 18.46 25.25
N PRO A 616 13.86 19.38 25.09
CA PRO A 616 13.66 20.80 25.40
C PRO A 616 12.62 21.42 24.47
N ALA A 617 11.63 22.09 25.05
CA ALA A 617 10.53 22.77 24.36
C ALA A 617 10.60 24.31 24.51
N TYR A 618 11.25 24.81 25.57
CA TYR A 618 11.53 26.23 25.76
C TYR A 618 12.81 26.42 26.58
N ARG A 619 13.59 27.46 26.26
CA ARG A 619 14.64 27.99 27.12
C ARG A 619 14.64 29.51 27.05
N GLY A 620 14.52 30.19 28.19
CA GLY A 620 14.46 31.65 28.27
C GLY A 620 14.04 32.13 29.67
N PRO A 621 13.99 33.45 29.90
CA PRO A 621 13.70 34.03 31.22
C PRO A 621 12.20 34.06 31.59
N GLU A 622 11.30 33.80 30.65
CA GLU A 622 9.86 33.91 30.88
C GLU A 622 9.30 32.72 31.67
N ARG A 623 8.14 32.93 32.31
CA ARG A 623 7.43 31.93 33.13
C ARG A 623 6.23 31.28 32.42
N GLU A 624 6.07 31.54 31.13
CA GLU A 624 5.08 30.92 30.26
C GLU A 624 5.74 30.55 28.93
N ALA A 625 5.49 29.33 28.45
CA ALA A 625 5.89 28.89 27.12
C ALA A 625 4.66 28.50 26.29
N HIS A 626 4.67 28.90 25.02
CA HIS A 626 3.77 28.32 24.02
C HIS A 626 4.45 27.12 23.36
N CYS A 627 3.85 25.94 23.52
CA CYS A 627 4.35 24.72 22.89
C CYS A 627 3.50 24.45 21.65
N ASP A 628 4.11 24.56 20.46
CA ASP A 628 3.49 24.29 19.15
C ASP A 628 3.95 22.94 18.57
N ARG A 629 3.51 22.62 17.35
CA ARG A 629 3.90 21.41 16.56
C ARG A 629 3.67 20.07 17.28
N LEU A 630 2.79 20.05 18.28
CA LEU A 630 2.46 18.87 19.06
C LEU A 630 1.65 17.87 18.22
N LEU A 631 1.70 16.60 18.61
CA LEU A 631 0.90 15.52 18.04
C LEU A 631 -0.54 15.56 18.62
N PRO A 632 -1.60 15.45 17.79
CA PRO A 632 -2.99 15.38 18.26
C PRO A 632 -3.33 14.12 19.05
N GLY A 633 -4.14 14.27 20.10
CA GLY A 633 -4.55 13.20 21.01
C GLY A 633 -3.43 12.60 21.88
N THR A 634 -2.24 13.19 21.89
CA THR A 634 -1.06 12.67 22.58
C THR A 634 -0.91 13.25 23.99
N PRO A 635 -0.68 12.43 25.03
CA PRO A 635 -0.37 12.91 26.37
C PRO A 635 1.09 13.37 26.45
N TYR A 636 1.30 14.67 26.68
CA TYR A 636 2.62 15.24 26.89
C TYR A 636 2.94 15.39 28.36
N ARG A 637 4.03 14.76 28.81
CA ARG A 637 4.60 14.92 30.15
C ARG A 637 5.54 16.12 30.17
N ALA A 638 5.27 17.11 31.01
CA ALA A 638 6.00 18.37 31.07
C ALA A 638 6.75 18.53 32.40
N ARG A 639 8.00 19.00 32.34
CA ARG A 639 8.81 19.37 33.52
C ARG A 639 9.63 20.62 33.23
N VAL A 640 9.88 21.45 34.23
CA VAL A 640 10.68 22.68 34.10
C VAL A 640 11.77 22.72 35.18
N ARG A 641 12.92 23.30 34.86
CA ARG A 641 13.96 23.67 35.82
C ARG A 641 14.42 25.10 35.57
N CYS A 642 15.06 25.73 36.55
CA CYS A 642 15.69 27.03 36.40
C CYS A 642 17.22 26.92 36.48
N THR A 643 17.90 28.02 36.19
CA THR A 643 19.36 28.16 36.24
C THR A 643 19.72 29.55 36.77
N ASN A 644 20.67 29.62 37.68
CA ASN A 644 21.36 30.85 38.11
C ASN A 644 22.89 30.68 37.87
N GLU A 645 23.70 31.63 38.34
CA GLU A 645 25.17 31.59 38.18
C GLU A 645 25.87 30.38 38.86
N ALA A 646 25.26 29.74 39.87
CA ALA A 646 25.74 28.49 40.49
C ALA A 646 25.29 27.22 39.73
N GLY A 647 24.41 27.34 38.75
CA GLY A 647 23.99 26.28 37.84
C GLY A 647 22.49 25.98 37.86
N ALA A 648 22.14 24.83 37.30
CA ALA A 648 20.74 24.43 37.12
C ALA A 648 20.15 23.77 38.37
N SER A 649 18.87 24.07 38.65
CA SER A 649 18.06 23.40 39.67
C SER A 649 17.76 21.94 39.30
N ASP A 650 17.25 21.21 40.27
CA ASP A 650 16.44 20.02 40.02
C ASP A 650 15.18 20.35 39.21
N TRP A 651 14.59 19.29 38.63
CA TRP A 651 13.35 19.40 37.85
C TRP A 651 12.12 19.53 38.75
N SER A 652 11.16 20.34 38.30
CA SER A 652 9.81 20.39 38.86
C SER A 652 9.13 19.01 38.87
N ALA A 653 8.11 18.86 39.71
CA ALA A 653 7.13 17.79 39.53
C ALA A 653 6.54 17.80 38.10
N THR A 654 6.25 16.63 37.56
CA THR A 654 5.72 16.46 36.20
C THR A 654 4.24 16.83 36.12
N GLU A 655 3.85 17.54 35.06
CA GLU A 655 2.45 17.69 34.61
C GLU A 655 2.18 16.80 33.39
N THR A 656 0.94 16.37 33.17
CA THR A 656 0.55 15.62 31.96
C THR A 656 -0.61 16.31 31.26
N VAL A 657 -0.36 16.82 30.05
CA VAL A 657 -1.34 17.58 29.26
C VAL A 657 -1.59 16.82 27.95
N THR A 658 -2.83 16.37 27.75
CA THR A 658 -3.23 15.67 26.51
C THR A 658 -3.80 16.67 25.52
N THR A 659 -3.27 16.69 24.29
CA THR A 659 -3.79 17.53 23.20
C THR A 659 -5.18 17.09 22.75
N GLU A 660 -5.97 18.02 22.18
CA GLU A 660 -7.24 17.63 21.54
C GLU A 660 -6.99 16.69 20.34
N CYS A 661 -7.94 15.82 20.02
CA CYS A 661 -7.89 15.08 18.75
C CYS A 661 -8.17 16.03 17.57
N ALA A 662 -7.54 15.78 16.43
CA ALA A 662 -7.83 16.43 15.15
C ALA A 662 -8.60 15.49 14.23
N VAL A 663 -9.05 16.00 13.07
CA VAL A 663 -9.37 15.16 11.91
C VAL A 663 -8.11 14.41 11.42
N PRO A 664 -8.25 13.30 10.67
CA PRO A 664 -7.08 12.58 10.14
C PRO A 664 -6.27 13.42 9.13
N GLY A 665 -5.08 12.94 8.78
CA GLY A 665 -4.39 13.37 7.58
C GLY A 665 -5.14 12.93 6.30
N ALA A 666 -4.77 13.52 5.16
CA ALA A 666 -5.24 13.03 3.87
C ALA A 666 -4.73 11.60 3.63
N PRO A 667 -5.55 10.66 3.14
CA PRO A 667 -5.08 9.32 2.75
C PRO A 667 -4.01 9.39 1.66
N ALA A 668 -3.24 8.31 1.51
CA ALA A 668 -2.40 8.16 0.33
C ALA A 668 -3.26 8.16 -0.95
N ALA A 669 -2.75 8.72 -2.04
CA ALA A 669 -3.44 8.76 -3.31
C ALA A 669 -3.92 7.36 -3.73
N PRO A 670 -5.18 7.19 -4.18
CA PRO A 670 -5.68 5.90 -4.62
C PRO A 670 -4.93 5.46 -5.88
N ALA A 671 -4.58 4.18 -5.92
CA ALA A 671 -3.94 3.55 -7.06
C ALA A 671 -4.85 2.46 -7.65
N PRO A 672 -4.77 2.19 -8.97
CA PRO A 672 -5.42 1.02 -9.54
C PRO A 672 -4.92 -0.28 -8.87
N GLY A 673 -5.87 -1.13 -8.47
CA GLY A 673 -5.63 -2.52 -8.06
C GLY A 673 -5.42 -3.44 -9.26
N ALA A 674 -6.09 -3.14 -10.36
CA ALA A 674 -5.97 -3.76 -11.68
C ALA A 674 -6.24 -2.69 -12.76
N GLU A 675 -5.99 -3.02 -14.03
CA GLU A 675 -6.26 -2.11 -15.15
C GLU A 675 -7.75 -1.66 -15.20
N PRO A 676 -8.05 -0.40 -15.56
CA PRO A 676 -9.42 0.09 -15.68
C PRO A 676 -10.21 -0.69 -16.74
N ARG A 677 -11.27 -1.38 -16.31
CA ARG A 677 -12.22 -1.99 -17.24
C ARG A 677 -13.21 -0.94 -17.73
N SER A 678 -14.04 -1.32 -18.69
CA SER A 678 -14.99 -0.40 -19.32
C SER A 678 -16.07 0.12 -18.38
N THR A 679 -16.52 -0.68 -17.41
CA THR A 679 -17.60 -0.29 -16.47
C THR A 679 -17.22 -0.33 -14.99
N LEU A 680 -15.97 -0.69 -14.66
CA LEU A 680 -15.49 -0.77 -13.29
C LEU A 680 -13.98 -0.51 -13.15
N LEU A 681 -13.59 -0.04 -11.97
CA LEU A 681 -12.20 0.11 -11.55
C LEU A 681 -12.00 -0.48 -10.14
N ALA A 682 -11.00 -1.35 -9.98
CA ALA A 682 -10.51 -1.72 -8.67
C ALA A 682 -9.53 -0.65 -8.17
N LEU A 683 -9.78 -0.11 -6.97
CA LEU A 683 -8.94 0.88 -6.29
C LEU A 683 -8.37 0.30 -5.00
N ARG A 684 -7.16 0.76 -4.65
CA ARG A 684 -6.49 0.50 -3.37
C ARG A 684 -5.76 1.77 -2.91
N TRP A 685 -5.71 2.01 -1.62
CA TRP A 685 -5.00 3.13 -1.01
C TRP A 685 -4.27 2.67 0.26
N ARG A 686 -3.69 3.61 1.00
CA ARG A 686 -3.18 3.37 2.36
C ARG A 686 -3.85 4.35 3.33
N ALA A 687 -3.96 3.92 4.58
CA ALA A 687 -4.34 4.79 5.68
C ALA A 687 -3.43 6.04 5.74
N PRO A 688 -3.94 7.20 6.17
CA PRO A 688 -3.12 8.39 6.37
C PRO A 688 -2.08 8.17 7.48
N ASP A 689 -0.87 8.70 7.29
CA ASP A 689 0.25 8.55 8.22
C ASP A 689 -0.02 9.12 9.63
N CYS A 690 -1.04 9.97 9.77
CA CYS A 690 -1.56 10.41 11.07
C CYS A 690 -3.09 10.33 11.11
N THR A 691 -3.63 9.68 12.15
CA THR A 691 -5.07 9.47 12.36
C THR A 691 -5.77 10.65 13.04
N GLY A 692 -5.02 11.71 13.40
CA GLY A 692 -5.52 12.83 14.21
C GLY A 692 -5.67 12.51 15.69
N GLY A 693 -5.09 11.40 16.19
CA GLY A 693 -5.18 11.02 17.60
C GLY A 693 -6.52 10.37 18.00
N ALA A 694 -7.29 9.92 17.01
CA ALA A 694 -8.49 9.09 17.19
C ALA A 694 -8.54 8.04 16.07
N PRO A 695 -9.08 6.83 16.31
CA PRO A 695 -9.16 5.81 15.27
C PRO A 695 -10.04 6.26 14.10
N ILE A 696 -9.66 5.84 12.89
CA ILE A 696 -10.44 6.06 11.67
C ILE A 696 -11.71 5.20 11.76
N THR A 697 -12.86 5.79 11.44
CA THR A 697 -14.17 5.15 11.51
C THR A 697 -14.69 4.70 10.14
N GLU A 698 -14.29 5.39 9.08
CA GLU A 698 -14.59 5.04 7.68
C GLU A 698 -13.64 5.79 6.72
N TYR A 699 -13.47 5.24 5.53
CA TYR A 699 -13.03 5.94 4.33
C TYR A 699 -14.24 6.20 3.43
N ARG A 700 -14.18 7.27 2.64
CA ARG A 700 -15.10 7.53 1.53
C ARG A 700 -14.31 7.73 0.25
N VAL A 701 -14.76 7.07 -0.82
CA VAL A 701 -14.21 7.26 -2.16
C VAL A 701 -15.24 8.04 -2.98
N GLU A 702 -14.84 9.17 -3.52
CA GLU A 702 -15.67 10.03 -4.34
C GLU A 702 -15.12 10.07 -5.77
N ILE A 703 -16.00 10.04 -6.77
CA ILE A 703 -15.63 10.03 -8.18
C ILE A 703 -16.48 11.00 -9.00
N VAL A 704 -15.82 11.75 -9.89
CA VAL A 704 -16.43 12.72 -10.80
C VAL A 704 -15.93 12.47 -12.24
N PRO A 705 -16.76 12.62 -13.28
CA PRO A 705 -16.27 12.58 -14.67
C PRO A 705 -15.34 13.76 -14.93
N SER A 706 -14.18 13.54 -15.55
CA SER A 706 -13.21 14.62 -15.78
C SER A 706 -13.72 15.76 -16.67
N ALA A 707 -14.72 15.49 -17.51
CA ALA A 707 -15.35 16.49 -18.37
C ALA A 707 -16.35 17.41 -17.64
N ASP A 708 -16.68 17.11 -16.37
CA ASP A 708 -17.61 17.88 -15.54
C ASP A 708 -17.04 18.01 -14.10
N PRO A 709 -15.93 18.75 -13.92
CA PRO A 709 -15.21 18.81 -12.64
C PRO A 709 -16.00 19.45 -11.50
N ASP A 710 -16.92 20.35 -11.83
CA ASP A 710 -17.77 21.07 -10.88
C ASP A 710 -19.10 20.33 -10.62
N GLY A 711 -19.33 19.21 -11.32
CA GLY A 711 -20.47 18.33 -11.14
C GLY A 711 -20.44 17.61 -9.79
N ALA A 712 -21.61 17.17 -9.32
CA ALA A 712 -21.75 16.51 -8.04
C ALA A 712 -20.98 15.17 -8.01
N ALA A 713 -19.91 15.12 -7.21
CA ALA A 713 -19.10 13.92 -7.04
C ALA A 713 -19.95 12.77 -6.46
N ARG A 714 -19.87 11.59 -7.10
CA ARG A 714 -20.58 10.39 -6.66
C ARG A 714 -19.78 9.68 -5.58
N LEU A 715 -20.41 9.44 -4.42
CA LEU A 715 -19.88 8.51 -3.41
C LEU A 715 -19.89 7.08 -3.99
N ALA A 716 -18.69 6.55 -4.26
CA ALA A 716 -18.49 5.25 -4.89
C ALA A 716 -18.25 4.11 -3.89
N TYR A 717 -17.74 4.43 -2.69
CA TYR A 717 -17.53 3.49 -1.59
C TYR A 717 -17.55 4.24 -0.25
N GLN A 718 -18.06 3.58 0.79
CA GLN A 718 -18.01 3.99 2.18
C GLN A 718 -17.81 2.73 3.05
N GLY A 719 -16.72 2.69 3.83
CA GLY A 719 -16.37 1.52 4.63
C GLY A 719 -14.96 1.62 5.25
N LEU A 720 -14.50 0.59 5.96
CA LEU A 720 -13.20 0.60 6.66
C LEU A 720 -12.04 0.01 5.85
N ASP A 721 -12.32 -0.75 4.80
CA ASP A 721 -11.30 -1.39 3.97
C ASP A 721 -10.54 -0.35 3.15
N CYS A 722 -9.26 -0.61 2.88
CA CYS A 722 -8.40 0.27 2.09
C CYS A 722 -8.39 -0.09 0.59
N GLU A 723 -9.43 -0.80 0.13
CA GLU A 723 -9.67 -1.17 -1.26
C GLU A 723 -11.17 -1.19 -1.56
N CYS A 724 -11.54 -0.94 -2.83
CA CYS A 724 -12.92 -1.05 -3.30
C CYS A 724 -12.99 -1.31 -4.81
N ILE A 725 -14.12 -1.83 -5.29
CA ILE A 725 -14.42 -1.90 -6.73
C ILE A 725 -15.47 -0.85 -7.05
N VAL A 726 -15.04 0.27 -7.65
CA VAL A 726 -15.94 1.27 -8.21
C VAL A 726 -16.65 0.68 -9.42
N ARG A 727 -17.99 0.72 -9.43
CA ARG A 727 -18.86 0.22 -10.50
C ARG A 727 -19.62 1.35 -11.18
N GLU A 728 -20.38 1.03 -12.22
CA GLU A 728 -21.27 1.95 -12.95
C GLU A 728 -20.51 3.11 -13.60
N LEU A 729 -19.32 2.80 -14.14
CA LEU A 729 -18.60 3.72 -15.01
C LEU A 729 -19.11 3.58 -16.45
N MET A 730 -19.19 4.70 -17.16
CA MET A 730 -19.43 4.73 -18.61
C MET A 730 -18.11 4.43 -19.34
N PRO A 731 -18.10 3.49 -20.32
CA PRO A 731 -16.91 3.13 -21.11
C PRO A 731 -16.26 4.31 -21.84
N GLY A 732 -14.95 4.21 -22.08
CA GLY A 732 -14.15 5.22 -22.78
C GLY A 732 -14.02 6.59 -22.09
N ARG A 733 -14.64 6.80 -20.93
CA ARG A 733 -14.71 8.11 -20.29
C ARG A 733 -13.59 8.29 -19.26
N GLU A 734 -13.04 9.50 -19.19
CA GLU A 734 -12.07 9.88 -18.16
C GLU A 734 -12.80 10.32 -16.87
N TYR A 735 -12.28 9.90 -15.72
CA TYR A 735 -12.76 10.22 -14.38
C TYR A 735 -11.61 10.69 -13.49
N ARG A 736 -11.96 11.48 -12.47
CA ARG A 736 -11.12 11.80 -11.32
C ARG A 736 -11.73 11.22 -10.05
N THR A 737 -10.91 10.59 -9.21
CA THR A 737 -11.35 9.96 -7.95
C THR A 737 -10.36 10.24 -6.82
N TRP A 738 -10.87 10.43 -5.61
CA TRP A 738 -10.09 10.69 -4.40
C TRP A 738 -10.69 9.98 -3.19
N VAL A 739 -9.89 9.87 -2.13
CA VAL A 739 -10.29 9.24 -0.87
C VAL A 739 -10.22 10.24 0.27
N THR A 740 -11.24 10.27 1.13
CA THR A 740 -11.21 10.95 2.44
C THR A 740 -11.24 9.91 3.56
N ALA A 741 -10.59 10.21 4.69
CA ALA A 741 -10.67 9.40 5.90
C ALA A 741 -11.43 10.17 6.98
N HIS A 742 -12.33 9.50 7.69
CA HIS A 742 -13.12 10.08 8.77
C HIS A 742 -12.71 9.49 10.12
N ASN A 743 -12.72 10.32 11.15
CA ASN A 743 -12.69 9.87 12.54
C ASN A 743 -13.80 10.57 13.34
N ARG A 744 -13.85 10.35 14.66
CA ARG A 744 -14.84 10.96 15.57
C ARG A 744 -14.87 12.50 15.62
N VAL A 745 -13.89 13.19 15.00
CA VAL A 745 -13.79 14.65 14.92
C VAL A 745 -14.33 15.16 13.58
N GLY A 746 -14.17 14.40 12.50
CA GLY A 746 -14.66 14.75 11.16
C GLY A 746 -13.86 14.10 10.03
N ALA A 747 -14.09 14.61 8.81
CA ALA A 747 -13.37 14.22 7.60
C ALA A 747 -11.97 14.86 7.54
N SER A 748 -11.01 14.12 7.01
CA SER A 748 -9.72 14.68 6.57
C SER A 748 -9.84 15.42 5.23
N PRO A 749 -8.84 16.23 4.85
CA PRO A 749 -8.71 16.69 3.47
C PRO A 749 -8.66 15.51 2.50
N PRO A 750 -9.19 15.64 1.27
CA PRO A 750 -9.10 14.58 0.27
C PRO A 750 -7.65 14.25 -0.07
N SER A 751 -7.41 12.98 -0.44
CA SER A 751 -6.16 12.56 -1.08
C SER A 751 -5.90 13.36 -2.35
N GLN A 752 -4.65 13.33 -2.85
CA GLN A 752 -4.42 13.66 -4.26
C GLN A 752 -5.33 12.78 -5.14
N ALA A 753 -5.97 13.39 -6.14
CA ALA A 753 -6.89 12.69 -7.03
C ALA A 753 -6.15 11.83 -8.06
N LEU A 754 -6.65 10.63 -8.30
CA LEU A 754 -6.28 9.77 -9.42
C LEU A 754 -7.15 10.15 -10.63
N THR A 755 -6.52 10.54 -11.74
CA THR A 755 -7.18 10.61 -13.05
C THR A 755 -6.98 9.28 -13.78
N PHE A 756 -8.03 8.75 -14.40
CA PHE A 756 -7.95 7.54 -15.23
C PHE A 756 -9.04 7.53 -16.30
N SER A 757 -8.80 6.80 -17.40
CA SER A 757 -9.82 6.48 -18.41
C SER A 757 -10.23 5.02 -18.30
N THR A 758 -11.53 4.74 -18.34
CA THR A 758 -12.04 3.37 -18.54
C THR A 758 -11.71 2.88 -19.95
N ALA A 759 -11.40 1.60 -20.11
CA ALA A 759 -11.29 0.99 -21.44
C ALA A 759 -12.57 1.20 -22.28
N PRO A 760 -12.50 1.23 -23.62
CA PRO A 760 -13.68 1.17 -24.47
C PRO A 760 -14.45 -0.15 -24.28
N ALA A 761 -15.74 -0.15 -24.61
CA ALA A 761 -16.54 -1.36 -24.75
C ALA A 761 -17.05 -1.47 -26.19
N PRO A 762 -17.55 -2.64 -26.62
CA PRO A 762 -18.34 -2.74 -27.85
C PRO A 762 -19.50 -1.72 -27.85
N PRO A 763 -20.01 -1.30 -29.03
CA PRO A 763 -21.07 -0.30 -29.10
C PRO A 763 -22.33 -0.73 -28.35
N GLU A 764 -23.11 0.25 -27.93
CA GLU A 764 -24.43 0.02 -27.36
C GLU A 764 -25.36 -0.64 -28.40
N VAL A 765 -26.43 -1.29 -27.94
CA VAL A 765 -27.42 -1.92 -28.83
C VAL A 765 -28.06 -0.84 -29.71
N PRO A 766 -28.03 -0.97 -31.06
CA PRO A 766 -28.77 -0.05 -31.92
C PRO A 766 -30.28 -0.13 -31.67
N GLU A 767 -30.99 0.98 -31.88
CA GLU A 767 -32.45 0.95 -31.87
C GLU A 767 -32.98 -0.02 -32.95
N THR A 768 -34.18 -0.57 -32.73
CA THR A 768 -34.82 -1.47 -33.69
C THR A 768 -34.95 -0.77 -35.06
N PRO A 769 -34.41 -1.36 -36.15
CA PRO A 769 -34.35 -0.68 -37.42
C PRO A 769 -35.76 -0.38 -37.94
N THR A 770 -35.99 0.83 -38.39
CA THR A 770 -37.23 1.22 -39.08
C THR A 770 -37.24 0.61 -40.48
N ALA A 771 -38.42 0.30 -41.00
CA ALA A 771 -38.59 -0.36 -42.29
C ALA A 771 -39.63 0.36 -43.15
N GLN A 772 -39.22 0.78 -44.35
CA GLN A 772 -40.08 1.41 -45.35
C GLN A 772 -40.19 0.48 -46.56
N LEU A 773 -41.41 0.13 -46.98
CA LEU A 773 -41.64 -0.77 -48.11
C LEU A 773 -41.64 0.01 -49.42
N GLU A 774 -40.59 -0.16 -50.24
CA GLU A 774 -40.51 0.42 -51.58
C GLU A 774 -41.26 -0.40 -52.64
N GLY A 775 -41.67 -1.64 -52.31
CA GLY A 775 -42.53 -2.45 -53.15
C GLY A 775 -42.75 -3.86 -52.59
N ALA A 776 -43.35 -4.74 -53.39
CA ALA A 776 -43.58 -6.13 -52.99
C ALA A 776 -42.31 -7.01 -52.97
N ARG A 777 -41.18 -6.51 -53.49
CA ARG A 777 -39.88 -7.23 -53.55
C ARG A 777 -38.70 -6.44 -52.93
N SER A 778 -38.96 -5.34 -52.22
CA SER A 778 -37.93 -4.47 -51.63
C SER A 778 -38.39 -3.71 -50.39
N ALA A 779 -37.48 -3.57 -49.42
CA ALA A 779 -37.66 -2.76 -48.22
C ALA A 779 -36.38 -1.97 -47.92
N ARG A 780 -36.53 -0.68 -47.61
CA ARG A 780 -35.46 0.16 -47.06
C ARG A 780 -35.47 0.02 -45.55
N LEU A 781 -34.34 -0.36 -44.98
CA LEU A 781 -34.09 -0.44 -43.54
C LEU A 781 -33.23 0.75 -43.13
N GLU A 782 -33.62 1.47 -42.09
CA GLU A 782 -32.94 2.67 -41.57
C GLU A 782 -32.83 2.59 -40.04
N TRP A 783 -31.65 2.83 -39.50
CA TRP A 783 -31.36 2.77 -38.06
C TRP A 783 -30.60 4.00 -37.58
N THR A 784 -30.57 4.20 -36.27
CA THR A 784 -29.77 5.24 -35.61
C THR A 784 -28.40 4.68 -35.22
N ALA A 785 -27.40 5.57 -35.13
CA ALA A 785 -26.09 5.20 -34.60
C ALA A 785 -26.18 5.05 -33.07
N PRO A 786 -25.82 3.89 -32.49
CA PRO A 786 -25.78 3.72 -31.04
C PRO A 786 -24.60 4.51 -30.44
N ARG A 787 -24.50 4.52 -29.10
CA ARG A 787 -23.30 5.03 -28.43
C ARG A 787 -22.09 4.16 -28.77
N ASP A 788 -20.99 4.84 -29.09
CA ASP A 788 -19.73 4.21 -29.52
C ASP A 788 -18.95 3.57 -28.36
N ASN A 789 -19.34 3.84 -27.11
CA ASN A 789 -18.71 3.34 -25.89
C ASN A 789 -17.18 3.55 -25.84
N GLY A 790 -16.69 4.65 -26.41
CA GLY A 790 -15.28 5.06 -26.31
C GLY A 790 -14.37 4.67 -27.46
N ALA A 791 -14.89 3.99 -28.48
CA ALA A 791 -14.15 3.74 -29.72
C ALA A 791 -15.10 3.87 -30.91
N PRO A 792 -14.70 4.59 -31.97
CA PRO A 792 -15.59 4.92 -33.09
C PRO A 792 -16.12 3.66 -33.77
N ILE A 793 -17.39 3.72 -34.18
CA ILE A 793 -18.06 2.64 -34.91
C ILE A 793 -17.41 2.50 -36.29
N LEU A 794 -17.04 1.27 -36.63
CA LEU A 794 -16.30 0.89 -37.84
C LEU A 794 -17.23 0.32 -38.92
N ASP A 795 -18.18 -0.54 -38.52
CA ASP A 795 -19.23 -1.04 -39.39
C ASP A 795 -20.55 -1.29 -38.65
N TYR A 796 -21.63 -1.33 -39.42
CA TYR A 796 -22.90 -1.94 -39.08
C TYR A 796 -23.04 -3.24 -39.86
N ARG A 797 -23.75 -4.20 -39.28
CA ARG A 797 -24.13 -5.47 -39.89
C ARG A 797 -25.65 -5.62 -39.76
N LEU A 798 -26.35 -5.69 -40.89
CA LEU A 798 -27.79 -5.98 -40.96
C LEU A 798 -27.97 -7.46 -41.34
N GLU A 799 -28.77 -8.17 -40.56
CA GLU A 799 -29.19 -9.55 -40.84
C GLU A 799 -30.70 -9.63 -41.11
N MET A 800 -31.08 -10.57 -41.97
CA MET A 800 -32.46 -10.87 -42.34
C MET A 800 -32.75 -12.37 -42.17
N SER A 801 -33.97 -12.71 -41.74
CA SER A 801 -34.53 -14.07 -41.82
C SER A 801 -35.98 -14.05 -42.31
N ALA A 802 -36.47 -15.21 -42.74
CA ALA A 802 -37.90 -15.49 -42.96
C ALA A 802 -38.60 -16.02 -41.70
N THR A 803 -37.85 -16.34 -40.63
CA THR A 803 -38.38 -16.80 -39.33
C THR A 803 -37.70 -16.05 -38.19
N ASN A 804 -38.41 -15.81 -37.09
CA ASN A 804 -37.80 -15.15 -35.93
C ASN A 804 -37.04 -16.17 -35.05
N VAL A 805 -35.95 -16.73 -35.59
CA VAL A 805 -35.11 -17.76 -34.98
C VAL A 805 -33.64 -17.38 -35.19
N ASP A 806 -32.86 -17.31 -34.12
CA ASP A 806 -31.50 -16.71 -34.13
C ASP A 806 -30.53 -17.29 -35.17
N ASP A 807 -30.54 -18.62 -35.35
CA ASP A 807 -29.69 -19.35 -36.30
C ASP A 807 -30.18 -19.25 -37.77
N ALA A 808 -31.40 -18.74 -37.99
CA ALA A 808 -31.98 -18.59 -39.32
C ALA A 808 -31.71 -17.20 -39.94
N PHE A 809 -31.00 -16.31 -39.24
CA PHE A 809 -30.61 -15.00 -39.73
C PHE A 809 -29.38 -15.07 -40.64
N SER A 810 -29.36 -14.21 -41.67
CA SER A 810 -28.33 -14.15 -42.71
C SER A 810 -27.91 -12.72 -43.01
N GLU A 811 -26.61 -12.48 -43.20
CA GLU A 811 -26.06 -11.14 -43.47
C GLU A 811 -26.56 -10.61 -44.83
N VAL A 812 -27.23 -9.46 -44.82
CA VAL A 812 -27.74 -8.77 -46.03
C VAL A 812 -27.04 -7.43 -46.30
N TYR A 813 -26.40 -6.84 -45.29
CA TYR A 813 -25.56 -5.65 -45.45
C TYR A 813 -24.45 -5.62 -44.41
N ARG A 814 -23.28 -5.14 -44.83
CA ARG A 814 -22.19 -4.74 -43.95
C ARG A 814 -21.48 -3.50 -44.51
N GLY A 815 -21.36 -2.47 -43.70
CA GLY A 815 -20.78 -1.18 -44.12
C GLY A 815 -20.99 -0.08 -43.08
N ALA A 816 -20.51 1.13 -43.36
CA ALA A 816 -20.54 2.25 -42.40
C ALA A 816 -21.81 3.12 -42.46
N GLU A 817 -22.71 2.88 -43.42
CA GLU A 817 -23.95 3.65 -43.57
C GLU A 817 -25.04 3.15 -42.60
N THR A 818 -25.94 4.03 -42.20
CA THR A 818 -27.06 3.71 -41.29
C THR A 818 -28.38 3.40 -42.03
N SER A 819 -28.30 3.08 -43.32
CA SER A 819 -29.44 2.68 -44.14
C SER A 819 -29.05 1.63 -45.18
N CYS A 820 -29.98 0.73 -45.53
CA CYS A 820 -29.79 -0.24 -46.61
C CYS A 820 -31.11 -0.51 -47.36
N LEU A 821 -31.05 -0.62 -48.69
CA LEU A 821 -32.16 -1.10 -49.50
C LEU A 821 -32.03 -2.62 -49.72
N VAL A 822 -32.81 -3.42 -48.99
CA VAL A 822 -32.86 -4.87 -49.14
C VAL A 822 -33.84 -5.21 -50.27
N GLY A 823 -33.32 -5.77 -51.37
CA GLY A 823 -34.10 -6.21 -52.53
C GLY A 823 -34.25 -7.74 -52.62
N ARG A 824 -34.90 -8.19 -53.70
CA ARG A 824 -35.17 -9.61 -54.00
C ARG A 824 -36.05 -10.34 -52.96
N LEU A 825 -36.82 -9.59 -52.17
CA LEU A 825 -37.80 -10.17 -51.24
C LEU A 825 -38.91 -10.88 -52.01
N VAL A 826 -39.50 -11.92 -51.40
CA VAL A 826 -40.67 -12.61 -51.93
C VAL A 826 -41.94 -11.83 -51.50
N PRO A 827 -42.89 -11.56 -52.41
CA PRO A 827 -44.17 -10.93 -52.06
C PRO A 827 -45.00 -11.75 -51.06
N PHE A 828 -45.82 -11.05 -50.26
CA PHE A 828 -46.66 -11.63 -49.21
C PHE A 828 -45.94 -12.65 -48.30
N SER A 829 -44.70 -12.32 -47.92
CA SER A 829 -43.85 -13.14 -47.06
C SER A 829 -43.36 -12.34 -45.85
N PRO A 830 -43.34 -12.93 -44.64
CA PRO A 830 -42.78 -12.28 -43.47
C PRO A 830 -41.25 -12.29 -43.52
N TYR A 831 -40.65 -11.18 -43.11
CA TYR A 831 -39.23 -11.00 -42.93
C TYR A 831 -38.95 -10.37 -41.57
N PHE A 832 -37.83 -10.78 -40.98
CA PHE A 832 -37.35 -10.33 -39.68
C PHE A 832 -35.96 -9.75 -39.85
N PHE A 833 -35.75 -8.50 -39.41
CA PHE A 833 -34.50 -7.77 -39.57
C PHE A 833 -33.89 -7.41 -38.22
N ARG A 834 -32.57 -7.50 -38.10
CA ARG A 834 -31.81 -7.03 -36.92
C ARG A 834 -30.49 -6.40 -37.34
N VAL A 835 -30.02 -5.41 -36.59
CA VAL A 835 -28.75 -4.72 -36.85
C VAL A 835 -27.86 -4.71 -35.61
N CYS A 836 -26.55 -4.84 -35.78
CA CYS A 836 -25.56 -4.56 -34.74
C CYS A 836 -24.47 -3.64 -35.28
N ALA A 837 -23.74 -2.99 -34.38
CA ALA A 837 -22.61 -2.12 -34.69
C ALA A 837 -21.30 -2.73 -34.15
N THR A 838 -20.19 -2.47 -34.83
CA THR A 838 -18.85 -2.95 -34.46
C THR A 838 -17.91 -1.77 -34.24
N ASN A 839 -17.12 -1.78 -33.16
CA ASN A 839 -15.98 -0.86 -32.97
C ASN A 839 -14.69 -1.63 -32.67
N ALA A 840 -13.61 -0.92 -32.33
CA ALA A 840 -12.30 -1.51 -32.03
C ALA A 840 -12.28 -2.43 -30.79
N ALA A 841 -13.27 -2.33 -29.88
CA ALA A 841 -13.43 -3.23 -28.74
C ALA A 841 -14.30 -4.46 -29.04
N GLY A 842 -14.96 -4.50 -30.21
CA GLY A 842 -15.67 -5.66 -30.72
C GLY A 842 -17.05 -5.33 -31.30
N ARG A 843 -17.82 -6.39 -31.59
CA ARG A 843 -19.20 -6.31 -32.06
C ARG A 843 -20.14 -6.13 -30.87
N GLY A 844 -21.02 -5.13 -30.94
CA GLY A 844 -22.11 -4.94 -29.98
C GLY A 844 -23.15 -6.04 -30.07
N ALA A 845 -24.15 -5.99 -29.18
CA ALA A 845 -25.30 -6.88 -29.25
C ALA A 845 -26.30 -6.43 -30.35
N TRP A 846 -27.15 -7.35 -30.76
CA TRP A 846 -28.18 -7.11 -31.78
C TRP A 846 -29.29 -6.19 -31.28
N SER A 847 -29.81 -5.35 -32.18
CA SER A 847 -31.05 -4.60 -32.00
C SER A 847 -32.22 -5.52 -31.68
N GLY A 848 -33.32 -4.94 -31.17
CA GLY A 848 -34.62 -5.62 -31.26
C GLY A 848 -34.96 -5.94 -32.72
N VAL A 849 -35.66 -7.06 -32.95
CA VAL A 849 -36.00 -7.54 -34.29
C VAL A 849 -37.17 -6.74 -34.86
N ARG A 850 -37.01 -6.22 -36.09
CA ARG A 850 -38.09 -5.59 -36.86
C ARG A 850 -38.79 -6.61 -37.74
N ASP A 851 -40.10 -6.76 -37.54
CA ASP A 851 -41.01 -7.51 -38.40
C ASP A 851 -41.47 -6.69 -39.61
N VAL A 852 -41.50 -7.32 -40.78
CA VAL A 852 -41.96 -6.75 -42.05
C VAL A 852 -42.71 -7.81 -42.85
N LEU A 853 -43.98 -7.58 -43.15
CA LEU A 853 -44.73 -8.38 -44.15
C LEU A 853 -44.68 -7.65 -45.49
N THR A 854 -44.12 -8.28 -46.53
CA THR A 854 -44.13 -7.69 -47.88
C THR A 854 -45.56 -7.61 -48.44
N PRO A 855 -45.90 -6.57 -49.22
CA PRO A 855 -47.19 -6.48 -49.91
C PRO A 855 -47.47 -7.68 -50.82
N ARG A 856 -48.77 -7.92 -51.10
CA ARG A 856 -49.20 -8.82 -52.18
C ARG A 856 -48.72 -8.31 -53.55
N ALA A 857 -48.60 -9.21 -54.52
CA ALA A 857 -48.23 -8.87 -55.90
C ALA A 857 -49.03 -9.68 -56.93
N PRO A 858 -48.99 -9.31 -58.23
CA PRO A 858 -49.30 -10.22 -59.32
C PRO A 858 -48.47 -11.51 -59.23
N PRO A 859 -48.92 -12.65 -59.80
CA PRO A 859 -48.26 -13.94 -59.60
C PRO A 859 -46.86 -14.01 -60.22
N GLY A 860 -46.06 -14.98 -59.81
CA GLY A 860 -44.77 -15.27 -60.46
C GLY A 860 -44.93 -15.87 -61.87
N ALA A 861 -43.81 -16.12 -62.53
CA ALA A 861 -43.76 -16.80 -63.83
C ALA A 861 -44.21 -18.28 -63.73
N PRO A 862 -45.17 -18.75 -64.54
CA PRO A 862 -45.50 -20.18 -64.65
C PRO A 862 -44.30 -21.01 -65.15
N ALA A 863 -44.09 -22.19 -64.57
CA ALA A 863 -42.88 -22.98 -64.80
C ALA A 863 -43.17 -24.37 -65.39
N GLY A 864 -42.23 -24.94 -66.17
CA GLY A 864 -42.38 -26.29 -66.73
C GLY A 864 -43.45 -26.40 -67.82
N LEU A 865 -43.51 -25.38 -68.68
CA LEU A 865 -44.35 -25.34 -69.88
C LEU A 865 -43.92 -26.44 -70.86
N ARG A 866 -44.86 -27.33 -71.20
CA ARG A 866 -44.69 -28.47 -72.10
C ARG A 866 -45.89 -28.59 -73.04
N HIS A 867 -45.72 -29.22 -74.20
CA HIS A 867 -46.75 -29.29 -75.23
C HIS A 867 -46.87 -30.69 -75.85
N GLU A 868 -48.09 -31.06 -76.23
CA GLU A 868 -48.40 -32.18 -77.12
C GLU A 868 -48.99 -31.63 -78.42
N ALA A 869 -48.56 -32.15 -79.58
CA ALA A 869 -48.90 -31.59 -80.88
C ALA A 869 -49.63 -32.59 -81.80
N THR A 870 -50.72 -32.14 -82.42
CA THR A 870 -51.31 -32.76 -83.62
C THR A 870 -50.82 -32.02 -84.88
N ALA A 871 -51.47 -32.21 -86.03
CA ALA A 871 -51.19 -31.44 -87.25
C ALA A 871 -51.92 -30.09 -87.31
N ASP A 872 -52.75 -29.78 -86.31
CA ASP A 872 -53.73 -28.68 -86.31
C ASP A 872 -54.01 -28.09 -84.91
N SER A 873 -53.37 -28.63 -83.86
CA SER A 873 -53.57 -28.22 -82.47
C SER A 873 -52.34 -28.46 -81.60
N LEU A 874 -52.23 -27.67 -80.53
CA LEU A 874 -51.25 -27.81 -79.45
C LEU A 874 -52.00 -27.91 -78.12
N ARG A 875 -51.76 -28.98 -77.35
CA ARG A 875 -52.19 -29.08 -75.95
C ARG A 875 -51.04 -28.66 -75.05
N LEU A 876 -51.20 -27.54 -74.38
CA LEU A 876 -50.22 -26.92 -73.50
C LEU A 876 -50.51 -27.29 -72.04
N HIS A 877 -49.46 -27.58 -71.28
CA HIS A 877 -49.55 -27.81 -69.84
C HIS A 877 -48.36 -27.13 -69.13
N TRP A 878 -48.57 -26.60 -67.93
CA TRP A 878 -47.52 -25.96 -67.12
C TRP A 878 -47.64 -26.37 -65.64
N ARG A 879 -46.91 -25.71 -64.74
CA ARG A 879 -47.12 -25.75 -63.28
C ARG A 879 -47.60 -24.36 -62.81
N PRO A 880 -48.55 -24.28 -61.87
CA PRO A 880 -48.96 -23.00 -61.29
C PRO A 880 -47.79 -22.24 -60.67
N PRO A 881 -47.71 -20.90 -60.83
CA PRO A 881 -46.69 -20.08 -60.20
C PRO A 881 -46.99 -19.78 -58.72
N PRO A 882 -46.02 -19.20 -57.99
CA PRO A 882 -46.27 -18.57 -56.69
C PRO A 882 -47.39 -17.52 -56.78
N ALA A 883 -48.39 -17.65 -55.91
CA ALA A 883 -49.59 -16.82 -55.92
C ALA A 883 -49.40 -15.41 -55.29
N HIS A 884 -48.27 -15.16 -54.61
CA HIS A 884 -47.92 -13.85 -54.04
C HIS A 884 -49.02 -13.21 -53.16
N GLY A 885 -49.76 -14.05 -52.44
CA GLY A 885 -50.81 -13.67 -51.50
C GLY A 885 -52.22 -13.47 -52.07
N ALA A 886 -52.43 -13.65 -53.38
CA ALA A 886 -53.74 -13.58 -54.02
C ALA A 886 -53.94 -14.70 -55.05
N ILE A 887 -55.10 -15.36 -55.03
CA ILE A 887 -55.37 -16.55 -55.84
C ILE A 887 -55.22 -16.30 -57.34
N VAL A 888 -54.60 -17.24 -58.05
CA VAL A 888 -54.58 -17.23 -59.53
C VAL A 888 -56.01 -17.51 -60.01
N LEU A 889 -56.57 -16.60 -60.80
CA LEU A 889 -57.93 -16.66 -61.33
C LEU A 889 -57.97 -17.37 -62.69
N ARG A 890 -56.97 -17.09 -63.53
CA ARG A 890 -56.80 -17.61 -64.90
C ARG A 890 -55.37 -17.35 -65.40
N TYR A 891 -55.06 -17.82 -66.60
CA TYR A 891 -53.79 -17.57 -67.28
C TYR A 891 -54.03 -16.81 -68.58
N ARG A 892 -53.07 -15.97 -68.99
CA ARG A 892 -52.93 -15.49 -70.36
C ARG A 892 -51.96 -16.40 -71.11
N VAL A 893 -52.37 -16.89 -72.27
CA VAL A 893 -51.58 -17.76 -73.14
C VAL A 893 -51.34 -17.02 -74.45
N GLU A 894 -50.11 -17.06 -74.95
CA GLU A 894 -49.69 -16.48 -76.22
C GLU A 894 -49.11 -17.59 -77.09
N VAL A 895 -49.56 -17.69 -78.35
CA VAL A 895 -49.15 -18.72 -79.33
C VAL A 895 -48.96 -18.04 -80.70
N GLY A 896 -47.71 -17.90 -81.13
CA GLY A 896 -47.39 -16.99 -82.23
C GLY A 896 -47.81 -15.56 -81.89
N ASP A 897 -48.46 -14.87 -82.82
CA ASP A 897 -48.98 -13.50 -82.61
C ASP A 897 -50.34 -13.45 -81.89
N ALA A 898 -50.93 -14.60 -81.53
CA ALA A 898 -52.26 -14.68 -80.92
C ALA A 898 -52.16 -14.82 -79.39
N ALA A 899 -52.76 -13.88 -78.64
CA ALA A 899 -52.85 -13.90 -77.19
C ALA A 899 -54.30 -13.92 -76.69
N PHE A 900 -54.60 -14.77 -75.70
CA PHE A 900 -55.94 -14.94 -75.13
C PHE A 900 -55.88 -15.42 -73.66
N ASP A 901 -56.96 -15.22 -72.92
CA ASP A 901 -57.07 -15.66 -71.52
C ASP A 901 -57.77 -17.03 -71.42
N THR A 902 -57.45 -17.82 -70.38
CA THR A 902 -58.14 -19.08 -70.07
C THR A 902 -59.44 -18.84 -69.31
N ASP A 903 -60.38 -19.78 -69.45
CA ASP A 903 -61.71 -19.73 -68.81
C ASP A 903 -61.68 -20.02 -67.29
N GLY A 904 -60.49 -20.28 -66.73
CA GLY A 904 -60.29 -20.56 -65.31
C GLY A 904 -58.84 -20.91 -64.95
N PRO A 905 -58.56 -21.30 -63.69
CA PRO A 905 -57.21 -21.46 -63.14
C PRO A 905 -56.57 -22.84 -63.40
N ALA A 906 -57.07 -23.61 -64.37
CA ALA A 906 -56.47 -24.88 -64.76
C ALA A 906 -55.11 -24.63 -65.45
N PRO A 907 -54.02 -25.33 -65.07
CA PRO A 907 -52.69 -25.15 -65.67
C PRO A 907 -52.52 -25.92 -66.99
N GLU A 908 -53.57 -25.94 -67.82
CA GLU A 908 -53.56 -26.53 -69.16
C GLU A 908 -54.48 -25.78 -70.12
N ARG A 909 -54.17 -25.86 -71.43
CA ARG A 909 -55.01 -25.31 -72.50
C ARG A 909 -54.81 -26.08 -73.81
N LEU A 910 -55.90 -26.49 -74.44
CA LEU A 910 -55.89 -26.90 -75.84
C LEU A 910 -56.04 -25.66 -76.75
N VAL A 911 -55.22 -25.58 -77.78
CA VAL A 911 -55.21 -24.52 -78.79
C VAL A 911 -55.39 -25.19 -80.16
N GLN A 912 -56.40 -24.80 -80.92
CA GLN A 912 -56.81 -25.45 -82.17
C GLN A 912 -56.83 -24.47 -83.34
N GLY A 913 -56.80 -24.97 -84.57
CA GLY A 913 -56.82 -24.15 -85.79
C GLY A 913 -55.43 -23.65 -86.19
N LEU A 914 -54.38 -24.38 -85.79
CA LEU A 914 -52.99 -24.07 -86.13
C LEU A 914 -52.61 -24.67 -87.50
N GLU A 915 -51.60 -24.09 -88.15
CA GLU A 915 -51.10 -24.58 -89.43
C GLU A 915 -50.21 -25.83 -89.24
N PRO A 916 -50.26 -26.85 -90.13
CA PRO A 916 -49.39 -28.02 -90.04
C PRO A 916 -47.90 -27.71 -90.25
N ASP A 917 -47.02 -28.56 -89.72
CA ASP A 917 -45.54 -28.49 -89.80
C ASP A 917 -44.93 -27.11 -89.45
N THR A 918 -45.63 -26.33 -88.61
CA THR A 918 -45.33 -24.93 -88.29
C THR A 918 -44.87 -24.79 -86.84
N VAL A 919 -43.86 -23.93 -86.61
CA VAL A 919 -43.24 -23.72 -85.29
C VAL A 919 -43.78 -22.45 -84.65
N TYR A 920 -44.56 -22.61 -83.58
CA TYR A 920 -45.09 -21.52 -82.77
C TYR A 920 -44.18 -21.22 -81.58
N ARG A 921 -44.03 -19.93 -81.27
CA ARG A 921 -43.55 -19.47 -79.96
C ARG A 921 -44.72 -19.52 -78.98
N VAL A 922 -44.47 -19.97 -77.75
CA VAL A 922 -45.50 -20.11 -76.72
C VAL A 922 -44.99 -19.58 -75.39
N ARG A 923 -45.76 -18.69 -74.75
CA ARG A 923 -45.54 -18.26 -73.37
C ARG A 923 -46.86 -18.13 -72.61
N VAL A 924 -46.79 -18.26 -71.29
CA VAL A 924 -47.96 -18.23 -70.40
C VAL A 924 -47.67 -17.35 -69.19
N ALA A 925 -48.58 -16.43 -68.85
CA ALA A 925 -48.55 -15.64 -67.62
C ALA A 925 -49.80 -15.94 -66.78
N ALA A 926 -49.72 -15.82 -65.46
CA ALA A 926 -50.88 -15.99 -64.57
C ALA A 926 -51.53 -14.63 -64.22
N LEU A 927 -52.83 -14.62 -63.95
CA LEU A 927 -53.59 -13.43 -63.59
C LEU A 927 -54.24 -13.62 -62.20
N ASN A 928 -54.08 -12.65 -61.30
CA ASN A 928 -54.81 -12.58 -60.03
C ASN A 928 -55.54 -11.22 -59.89
N GLU A 929 -56.09 -10.93 -58.70
CA GLU A 929 -56.82 -9.68 -58.41
C GLU A 929 -55.98 -8.40 -58.60
N LEU A 930 -54.64 -8.51 -58.56
CA LEU A 930 -53.69 -7.41 -58.71
C LEU A 930 -53.18 -7.23 -60.15
N GLY A 931 -53.58 -8.11 -61.07
CA GLY A 931 -53.27 -8.01 -62.51
C GLY A 931 -52.50 -9.21 -63.05
N LEU A 932 -51.76 -8.96 -64.14
CA LEU A 932 -50.98 -9.97 -64.85
C LEU A 932 -49.59 -10.12 -64.22
N GLY A 933 -49.22 -11.37 -63.94
CA GLY A 933 -47.91 -11.76 -63.44
C GLY A 933 -46.83 -11.82 -64.51
N GLU A 934 -45.66 -12.30 -64.10
CA GLU A 934 -44.54 -12.53 -65.02
C GLU A 934 -44.88 -13.65 -66.04
N TRP A 935 -44.33 -13.55 -67.25
CA TRP A 935 -44.45 -14.58 -68.27
C TRP A 935 -43.50 -15.75 -67.99
N SER A 936 -43.92 -16.96 -68.39
CA SER A 936 -43.03 -18.12 -68.49
C SER A 936 -41.91 -17.88 -69.51
N GLU A 937 -40.85 -18.68 -69.39
CA GLU A 937 -39.90 -18.91 -70.48
C GLU A 937 -40.61 -19.22 -71.81
N GLU A 938 -40.04 -18.76 -72.93
CA GLU A 938 -40.59 -18.98 -74.28
C GLU A 938 -40.33 -20.43 -74.71
N ALA A 939 -41.38 -21.25 -74.72
CA ALA A 939 -41.33 -22.58 -75.31
C ALA A 939 -41.54 -22.50 -76.83
N ARG A 940 -40.78 -23.29 -77.60
CA ARG A 940 -41.03 -23.50 -79.03
C ARG A 940 -41.83 -24.79 -79.21
N ALA A 941 -42.95 -24.70 -79.91
CA ALA A 941 -43.89 -25.80 -80.09
C ALA A 941 -44.22 -25.99 -81.57
N SER A 942 -43.91 -27.17 -82.11
CA SER A 942 -44.09 -27.49 -83.51
C SER A 942 -45.33 -28.36 -83.71
N THR A 943 -46.24 -27.94 -84.58
CA THR A 943 -47.29 -28.84 -85.10
C THR A 943 -46.66 -29.93 -85.97
N ARG A 944 -47.37 -31.03 -86.17
CA ARG A 944 -46.91 -32.16 -86.99
C ARG A 944 -47.24 -31.95 -88.47
N PRO A 945 -46.51 -32.59 -89.40
CA PRO A 945 -46.94 -32.71 -90.80
C PRO A 945 -48.32 -33.35 -90.92
N ARG A 946 -49.07 -32.97 -91.96
CA ARG A 946 -50.33 -33.64 -92.33
C ARG A 946 -50.01 -35.03 -92.93
N PRO A 947 -50.65 -36.14 -92.48
CA PRO A 947 -50.39 -37.48 -93.01
C PRO A 947 -50.65 -37.61 -94.53
N PRO A 948 -49.91 -38.51 -95.24
CA PRO A 948 -50.08 -38.71 -96.67
C PRO A 948 -51.42 -39.35 -97.03
N ALA A 949 -51.99 -38.92 -98.16
CA ALA A 949 -53.21 -39.50 -98.74
C ALA A 949 -52.97 -40.93 -99.28
N PRO A 950 -53.99 -41.82 -99.31
CA PRO A 950 -53.86 -43.17 -99.83
C PRO A 950 -53.55 -43.18 -101.34
N PRO A 951 -52.59 -44.00 -101.81
CA PRO A 951 -52.34 -44.20 -103.24
C PRO A 951 -53.47 -45.01 -103.90
N ALA A 952 -53.73 -44.75 -105.19
CA ALA A 952 -54.74 -45.47 -105.97
C ALA A 952 -54.27 -46.88 -106.37
N LEU A 953 -54.90 -47.92 -105.82
CA LEU A 953 -54.60 -49.32 -106.11
C LEU A 953 -55.23 -49.79 -107.43
N ARG A 954 -54.49 -50.55 -108.24
CA ARG A 954 -54.97 -51.16 -109.50
C ARG A 954 -54.53 -52.61 -109.62
N CYS A 955 -55.29 -53.42 -110.36
CA CYS A 955 -54.92 -54.78 -110.74
C CYS A 955 -54.51 -54.79 -112.23
N VAL A 956 -53.29 -55.25 -112.51
CA VAL A 956 -52.65 -55.17 -113.83
C VAL A 956 -52.48 -56.52 -114.52
N GLN A 957 -52.67 -57.63 -113.81
CA GLN A 957 -52.65 -58.97 -114.40
C GLN A 957 -53.50 -59.95 -113.58
N ALA A 958 -54.41 -60.67 -114.24
CA ALA A 958 -55.16 -61.76 -113.66
C ALA A 958 -54.83 -63.10 -114.33
N GLN A 959 -54.73 -64.15 -113.52
CA GLN A 959 -54.51 -65.54 -113.92
C GLN A 959 -55.28 -66.47 -112.97
N HIS A 960 -55.45 -67.74 -113.34
CA HIS A 960 -56.27 -68.69 -112.57
C HIS A 960 -55.78 -68.97 -111.14
N ASN A 961 -54.53 -68.64 -110.80
CA ASN A 961 -53.93 -68.89 -109.48
C ASN A 961 -53.13 -67.69 -108.89
N TYR A 962 -53.14 -66.52 -109.54
CA TYR A 962 -52.53 -65.29 -109.02
C TYR A 962 -53.14 -64.00 -109.59
N LEU A 963 -52.99 -62.92 -108.83
CA LEU A 963 -53.24 -61.53 -109.26
C LEU A 963 -51.95 -60.70 -109.12
N ARG A 964 -51.78 -59.66 -109.94
CA ARG A 964 -50.71 -58.65 -109.80
C ARG A 964 -51.34 -57.28 -109.61
N LEU A 965 -50.94 -56.59 -108.55
CA LEU A 965 -51.40 -55.27 -108.17
C LEU A 965 -50.29 -54.23 -108.30
N GLU A 966 -50.66 -52.97 -108.58
CA GLU A 966 -49.74 -51.86 -108.81
C GLU A 966 -50.38 -50.52 -108.38
N TRP A 967 -49.57 -49.56 -107.95
CA TRP A 967 -50.02 -48.28 -107.39
C TRP A 967 -48.98 -47.15 -107.61
N PRO A 968 -49.40 -45.87 -107.71
CA PRO A 968 -48.48 -44.75 -107.82
C PRO A 968 -47.78 -44.46 -106.47
N ALA A 969 -46.77 -43.59 -106.50
CA ALA A 969 -46.19 -43.05 -105.27
C ALA A 969 -47.21 -42.17 -104.52
N ALA A 970 -47.16 -42.18 -103.19
CA ALA A 970 -47.88 -41.24 -102.34
C ALA A 970 -46.93 -40.66 -101.28
N GLY A 971 -46.78 -39.34 -101.27
CA GLY A 971 -45.73 -38.65 -100.52
C GLY A 971 -44.41 -38.52 -101.31
N GLY A 972 -43.37 -38.02 -100.64
CA GLY A 972 -42.02 -37.89 -101.18
C GLY A 972 -41.27 -39.23 -101.27
N GLU A 973 -39.95 -39.14 -101.41
CA GLU A 973 -39.09 -40.31 -101.32
C GLU A 973 -39.16 -40.96 -99.92
N GLY A 974 -38.86 -42.26 -99.82
CA GLY A 974 -38.90 -43.01 -98.55
C GLY A 974 -40.25 -43.63 -98.15
N ALA A 975 -41.38 -43.19 -98.74
CA ALA A 975 -42.72 -43.67 -98.36
C ALA A 975 -42.89 -45.21 -98.43
N GLN A 976 -43.40 -45.81 -97.35
CA GLN A 976 -43.70 -47.25 -97.26
C GLN A 976 -45.19 -47.54 -97.51
N TYR A 977 -45.47 -48.69 -98.12
CA TYR A 977 -46.81 -49.15 -98.46
C TYR A 977 -47.18 -50.41 -97.69
N CYS A 978 -48.45 -50.50 -97.28
CA CYS A 978 -49.05 -51.72 -96.73
C CYS A 978 -50.30 -52.06 -97.54
N VAL A 979 -50.37 -53.28 -98.09
CA VAL A 979 -51.55 -53.80 -98.83
C VAL A 979 -52.14 -54.98 -98.08
N GLU A 980 -53.46 -54.98 -97.95
CA GLU A 980 -54.23 -56.07 -97.35
C GLU A 980 -55.24 -56.64 -98.36
N MET A 981 -55.53 -57.93 -98.25
CA MET A 981 -56.46 -58.69 -99.10
C MET A 981 -57.56 -59.33 -98.26
N ARG A 982 -58.75 -59.44 -98.83
CA ARG A 982 -59.91 -60.18 -98.33
C ARG A 982 -60.52 -61.00 -99.49
N SER A 983 -60.95 -62.24 -99.25
CA SER A 983 -61.89 -62.93 -100.17
C SER A 983 -63.30 -62.44 -99.86
N LEU A 984 -64.21 -62.35 -100.82
CA LEU A 984 -65.60 -61.91 -100.52
C LEU A 984 -66.30 -62.78 -99.46
N GLU A 985 -65.91 -64.04 -99.32
CA GLU A 985 -66.39 -64.98 -98.29
C GLU A 985 -65.83 -64.70 -96.87
N ALA A 986 -64.76 -63.92 -96.74
CA ALA A 986 -64.09 -63.63 -95.49
C ALA A 986 -64.45 -62.24 -94.96
N ARG A 987 -64.59 -62.08 -93.64
CA ARG A 987 -64.91 -60.78 -93.02
C ARG A 987 -63.72 -59.81 -93.00
N ASP A 988 -62.55 -60.33 -92.64
CA ASP A 988 -61.38 -59.51 -92.31
C ASP A 988 -60.37 -59.38 -93.45
N PHE A 989 -59.70 -58.23 -93.50
CA PHE A 989 -58.55 -57.98 -94.37
C PHE A 989 -57.27 -58.51 -93.70
N ARG A 990 -56.46 -59.26 -94.45
CA ARG A 990 -55.14 -59.77 -94.02
C ARG A 990 -54.00 -59.13 -94.84
N PRO A 991 -52.85 -58.78 -94.23
CA PRO A 991 -51.72 -58.21 -94.96
C PRO A 991 -51.16 -59.19 -96.00
N VAL A 992 -50.96 -58.69 -97.23
CA VAL A 992 -50.34 -59.42 -98.35
C VAL A 992 -49.07 -58.76 -98.88
N TYR A 993 -48.86 -57.47 -98.59
CA TYR A 993 -47.61 -56.78 -98.89
C TYR A 993 -47.28 -55.71 -97.83
N ARG A 994 -45.99 -55.56 -97.50
CA ARG A 994 -45.42 -54.41 -96.80
C ARG A 994 -44.05 -54.10 -97.41
N GLY A 995 -43.76 -52.82 -97.66
CA GLY A 995 -42.47 -52.34 -98.18
C GLY A 995 -42.61 -51.14 -99.11
N SER A 996 -41.51 -50.71 -99.72
CA SER A 996 -41.42 -49.51 -100.57
C SER A 996 -41.70 -49.75 -102.07
N ALA A 997 -41.89 -51.00 -102.50
CA ALA A 997 -42.15 -51.30 -103.91
C ALA A 997 -43.57 -50.86 -104.32
N ARG A 998 -43.73 -50.51 -105.60
CA ARG A 998 -44.98 -49.97 -106.18
C ARG A 998 -45.88 -51.04 -106.82
N SER A 999 -45.51 -52.32 -106.77
CA SER A 999 -46.34 -53.44 -107.21
C SER A 999 -46.10 -54.71 -106.38
N CYS A 1000 -47.11 -55.59 -106.29
CA CYS A 1000 -47.00 -56.89 -105.64
C CYS A 1000 -47.75 -58.00 -106.42
N LYS A 1001 -47.24 -59.24 -106.36
CA LYS A 1001 -47.85 -60.42 -107.00
C LYS A 1001 -48.38 -61.39 -105.95
N VAL A 1002 -49.70 -61.46 -105.82
CA VAL A 1002 -50.41 -62.28 -104.84
C VAL A 1002 -50.72 -63.66 -105.45
N LYS A 1003 -50.05 -64.70 -104.95
CA LYS A 1003 -50.07 -66.08 -105.47
C LYS A 1003 -50.96 -66.99 -104.61
N LYS A 1004 -51.23 -68.21 -105.09
CA LYS A 1004 -52.04 -69.26 -104.41
C LYS A 1004 -53.50 -68.83 -104.22
N LEU A 1005 -54.06 -68.12 -105.20
CA LEU A 1005 -55.48 -67.82 -105.27
C LEU A 1005 -56.24 -69.00 -105.87
N ARG A 1006 -57.54 -69.12 -105.56
CA ARG A 1006 -58.46 -70.05 -106.25
C ARG A 1006 -58.81 -69.49 -107.63
N GLU A 1007 -59.19 -70.34 -108.58
CA GLU A 1007 -59.71 -69.91 -109.87
C GLU A 1007 -61.15 -69.37 -109.75
N ALA A 1008 -61.61 -68.58 -110.74
CA ALA A 1008 -62.94 -67.99 -110.79
C ALA A 1008 -63.42 -67.28 -109.48
N THR A 1009 -62.49 -66.72 -108.70
CA THR A 1009 -62.75 -66.18 -107.35
C THR A 1009 -62.37 -64.71 -107.24
N THR A 1010 -63.25 -63.88 -106.68
CA THR A 1010 -63.04 -62.44 -106.47
C THR A 1010 -62.45 -62.13 -105.08
N TYR A 1011 -61.45 -61.24 -105.07
CA TYR A 1011 -60.76 -60.76 -103.87
C TYR A 1011 -60.78 -59.22 -103.83
N ALA A 1012 -61.03 -58.65 -102.65
CA ALA A 1012 -60.97 -57.22 -102.37
C ALA A 1012 -59.60 -56.86 -101.75
N PHE A 1013 -59.02 -55.74 -102.15
CA PHE A 1013 -57.69 -55.29 -101.72
C PHE A 1013 -57.71 -53.82 -101.33
N ARG A 1014 -57.00 -53.44 -100.26
CA ARG A 1014 -56.83 -52.03 -99.84
C ARG A 1014 -55.38 -51.70 -99.53
N ILE A 1015 -54.98 -50.45 -99.74
CA ILE A 1015 -53.61 -49.96 -99.53
C ILE A 1015 -53.59 -48.73 -98.63
N ARG A 1016 -52.49 -48.52 -97.89
CA ARG A 1016 -52.14 -47.20 -97.34
C ARG A 1016 -50.64 -46.93 -97.50
N ALA A 1017 -50.31 -45.64 -97.50
CA ALA A 1017 -48.93 -45.17 -97.35
C ALA A 1017 -48.62 -44.80 -95.89
N SER A 1018 -47.34 -44.77 -95.54
CA SER A 1018 -46.83 -44.15 -94.31
C SER A 1018 -45.51 -43.43 -94.61
N ASP A 1019 -45.31 -42.29 -93.95
CA ASP A 1019 -44.09 -41.49 -94.04
C ASP A 1019 -42.91 -42.11 -93.27
N GLU A 1020 -41.71 -41.57 -93.50
CA GLU A 1020 -40.47 -42.02 -92.86
C GLU A 1020 -40.45 -41.82 -91.33
N ARG A 1021 -41.28 -40.91 -90.81
CA ARG A 1021 -41.42 -40.63 -89.36
C ARG A 1021 -42.47 -41.55 -88.70
N GLY A 1022 -43.01 -42.52 -89.44
CA GLY A 1022 -43.95 -43.52 -88.96
C GLY A 1022 -45.42 -43.07 -88.95
N GLY A 1023 -45.74 -41.88 -89.46
CA GLY A 1023 -47.11 -41.40 -89.62
C GLY A 1023 -47.87 -42.28 -90.61
N ARG A 1024 -49.02 -42.82 -90.18
CA ARG A 1024 -49.82 -43.77 -90.96
C ARG A 1024 -50.94 -43.03 -91.69
N GLY A 1025 -50.91 -43.05 -93.02
CA GLY A 1025 -52.00 -42.58 -93.85
C GLY A 1025 -53.28 -43.43 -93.69
N VAL A 1026 -54.39 -42.87 -94.17
CA VAL A 1026 -55.69 -43.55 -94.23
C VAL A 1026 -55.63 -44.72 -95.22
N TRP A 1027 -56.49 -45.72 -95.06
CA TRP A 1027 -56.66 -46.78 -96.06
C TRP A 1027 -57.38 -46.25 -97.30
N SER A 1028 -57.04 -46.80 -98.47
CA SER A 1028 -57.82 -46.65 -99.70
C SER A 1028 -59.18 -47.35 -99.58
N GLU A 1029 -60.11 -46.97 -100.45
CA GLU A 1029 -61.25 -47.82 -100.77
C GLU A 1029 -60.79 -49.20 -101.29
N PRO A 1030 -61.60 -50.26 -101.12
CA PRO A 1030 -61.25 -51.59 -101.61
C PRO A 1030 -61.36 -51.71 -103.14
N LEU A 1031 -60.27 -52.13 -103.79
CA LEU A 1031 -60.26 -52.61 -105.17
C LEU A 1031 -60.67 -54.09 -105.21
N GLU A 1032 -61.69 -54.44 -105.99
CA GLU A 1032 -62.03 -55.84 -106.25
C GLU A 1032 -61.40 -56.35 -107.55
N ALA A 1033 -60.89 -57.58 -107.53
CA ALA A 1033 -60.29 -58.24 -108.69
C ALA A 1033 -60.49 -59.76 -108.64
N ALA A 1034 -60.76 -60.37 -109.79
CA ALA A 1034 -61.09 -61.80 -109.93
C ALA A 1034 -60.04 -62.60 -110.71
N THR A 1035 -59.91 -63.87 -110.37
CA THR A 1035 -59.12 -64.86 -111.13
C THR A 1035 -59.95 -65.49 -112.26
N ILE A 1036 -59.27 -65.96 -113.31
CA ILE A 1036 -59.90 -66.64 -114.47
C ILE A 1036 -59.99 -68.16 -114.27
N SER A 1037 -60.71 -68.88 -115.14
CA SER A 1037 -60.89 -70.35 -115.10
C SER A 1037 -59.83 -71.14 -115.89
N ALA A 1038 -59.66 -72.42 -115.59
CA ALA A 1038 -58.74 -73.35 -116.27
C ALA A 1038 -59.36 -74.14 -117.46
N PRO A 1039 -58.56 -74.48 -118.49
CA PRO A 1039 -58.98 -75.23 -119.69
C PRO A 1039 -59.23 -76.74 -119.44
N PRO A 1040 -59.98 -77.42 -120.34
CA PRO A 1040 -60.41 -78.82 -120.16
C PRO A 1040 -59.37 -79.90 -120.57
N PRO A 1041 -59.51 -81.15 -120.09
CA PRO A 1041 -58.67 -82.29 -120.47
C PRO A 1041 -59.06 -82.93 -121.82
N ALA A 1042 -58.17 -83.77 -122.37
CA ALA A 1042 -58.33 -84.43 -123.66
C ALA A 1042 -59.22 -85.71 -123.60
N PRO A 1043 -60.05 -85.99 -124.63
CA PRO A 1043 -60.94 -87.16 -124.65
C PRO A 1043 -60.26 -88.46 -125.11
N ARG A 1044 -60.97 -89.58 -124.94
CA ARG A 1044 -60.54 -90.92 -125.38
C ARG A 1044 -60.89 -91.19 -126.85
N ALA A 1045 -60.32 -92.26 -127.41
CA ALA A 1045 -60.60 -92.68 -128.78
C ALA A 1045 -62.04 -93.19 -128.93
N PRO A 1046 -62.76 -92.82 -130.02
CA PRO A 1046 -64.13 -93.26 -130.24
C PRO A 1046 -64.20 -94.73 -130.68
N ALA A 1047 -65.25 -95.45 -130.29
CA ALA A 1047 -65.50 -96.85 -130.61
C ALA A 1047 -66.51 -97.02 -131.76
N VAL A 1048 -66.15 -97.85 -132.75
CA VAL A 1048 -67.05 -98.33 -133.81
C VAL A 1048 -67.90 -99.48 -133.25
N GLN A 1049 -69.22 -99.40 -133.38
CA GLN A 1049 -70.12 -100.44 -132.84
C GLN A 1049 -70.71 -101.37 -133.90
N GLN A 1050 -71.10 -100.85 -135.07
CA GLN A 1050 -71.80 -101.61 -136.10
C GLN A 1050 -71.39 -101.14 -137.49
N CYS A 1051 -71.15 -102.07 -138.42
CA CYS A 1051 -70.82 -101.79 -139.81
C CYS A 1051 -71.85 -102.47 -140.73
N ALA A 1052 -72.54 -101.69 -141.54
CA ALA A 1052 -73.41 -102.14 -142.61
C ALA A 1052 -72.73 -101.95 -143.98
N PRO A 1053 -73.23 -102.54 -145.08
CA PRO A 1053 -72.79 -102.17 -146.41
C PRO A 1053 -73.01 -100.66 -146.63
N ARG A 1054 -71.91 -99.89 -146.71
CA ARG A 1054 -71.85 -98.43 -146.89
C ARG A 1054 -72.19 -97.53 -145.67
N ALA A 1055 -72.31 -98.05 -144.45
CA ALA A 1055 -72.50 -97.22 -143.26
C ALA A 1055 -71.88 -97.82 -141.98
N ALA A 1056 -71.53 -96.98 -140.99
CA ALA A 1056 -71.03 -97.45 -139.70
C ALA A 1056 -71.31 -96.47 -138.54
N LEU A 1057 -71.71 -97.01 -137.38
CA LEU A 1057 -72.00 -96.24 -136.17
C LEU A 1057 -70.75 -96.11 -135.28
N VAL A 1058 -70.43 -94.88 -134.85
CA VAL A 1058 -69.28 -94.52 -134.01
C VAL A 1058 -69.76 -93.83 -132.72
N SER A 1059 -69.10 -94.06 -131.59
CA SER A 1059 -69.53 -93.59 -130.25
C SER A 1059 -68.36 -93.27 -129.31
N TRP A 1060 -68.57 -92.47 -128.25
CA TRP A 1060 -67.53 -92.07 -127.30
C TRP A 1060 -68.06 -91.80 -125.87
N ASP A 1061 -67.15 -91.79 -124.89
CA ASP A 1061 -67.46 -91.46 -123.49
C ASP A 1061 -67.79 -89.95 -123.34
N ALA A 1062 -68.76 -89.62 -122.48
CA ALA A 1062 -69.08 -88.24 -122.12
C ALA A 1062 -68.06 -87.63 -121.12
N LEU A 1063 -67.93 -86.31 -121.18
CA LEU A 1063 -67.20 -85.42 -120.28
C LEU A 1063 -68.12 -84.22 -119.93
N ASP A 1064 -68.07 -83.75 -118.69
CA ASP A 1064 -69.03 -82.76 -118.17
C ASP A 1064 -69.00 -81.43 -118.95
N ASP A 1065 -70.20 -80.91 -119.25
CA ASP A 1065 -70.48 -79.61 -119.90
C ASP A 1065 -69.54 -79.24 -121.06
N SER A 1066 -69.31 -80.20 -121.96
CA SER A 1066 -68.38 -80.06 -123.07
C SER A 1066 -68.96 -80.48 -124.42
N GLU A 1067 -68.66 -79.72 -125.48
CA GLU A 1067 -68.99 -80.06 -126.87
C GLU A 1067 -67.89 -80.91 -127.51
N TYR A 1068 -68.28 -81.80 -128.41
CA TYR A 1068 -67.38 -82.70 -129.15
C TYR A 1068 -67.26 -82.31 -130.61
N VAL A 1069 -66.07 -82.53 -131.17
CA VAL A 1069 -65.84 -82.44 -132.62
C VAL A 1069 -65.27 -83.77 -133.12
N LEU A 1070 -65.98 -84.42 -134.03
CA LEU A 1070 -65.58 -85.69 -134.66
C LEU A 1070 -65.05 -85.42 -136.06
N GLN A 1071 -63.88 -86.00 -136.38
CA GLN A 1071 -63.31 -85.94 -137.72
C GLN A 1071 -63.07 -87.34 -138.27
N CYS A 1072 -63.40 -87.55 -139.55
CA CYS A 1072 -63.17 -88.79 -140.29
C CYS A 1072 -62.26 -88.55 -141.51
N ALA A 1073 -61.37 -89.50 -141.78
CA ALA A 1073 -60.48 -89.53 -142.95
C ALA A 1073 -60.58 -90.89 -143.64
N ARG A 1074 -60.39 -90.96 -144.96
CA ARG A 1074 -60.09 -92.24 -145.63
C ARG A 1074 -58.67 -92.65 -145.24
N ALA A 1075 -58.46 -93.89 -144.80
CA ALA A 1075 -57.21 -94.31 -144.17
C ALA A 1075 -55.99 -94.29 -145.12
N LYS A 1076 -56.22 -94.31 -146.44
CA LYS A 1076 -55.20 -94.18 -147.47
C LYS A 1076 -54.67 -92.74 -147.60
N ASP A 1077 -55.53 -91.74 -147.38
CA ASP A 1077 -55.26 -90.35 -147.71
C ASP A 1077 -55.04 -89.48 -146.46
N ALA A 1078 -55.49 -89.94 -145.29
CA ALA A 1078 -55.33 -89.33 -143.96
C ALA A 1078 -55.85 -87.88 -143.78
N VAL A 1079 -56.50 -87.30 -144.80
CA VAL A 1079 -57.16 -85.99 -144.71
C VAL A 1079 -58.42 -86.08 -143.86
N TYR A 1080 -58.30 -85.66 -142.60
CA TYR A 1080 -59.42 -85.58 -141.64
C TYR A 1080 -60.36 -84.43 -142.01
N LYS A 1081 -61.59 -84.77 -142.42
CA LYS A 1081 -62.72 -83.83 -142.53
C LYS A 1081 -63.55 -83.89 -141.26
N GLN A 1082 -64.05 -82.76 -140.80
CA GLN A 1082 -65.08 -82.72 -139.76
C GLN A 1082 -66.37 -83.33 -140.31
N VAL A 1083 -66.91 -84.30 -139.59
CA VAL A 1083 -68.14 -85.03 -139.94
C VAL A 1083 -69.25 -84.81 -138.92
N TYR A 1084 -68.90 -84.44 -137.69
CA TYR A 1084 -69.84 -84.07 -136.65
C TYR A 1084 -69.23 -83.01 -135.71
N SER A 1085 -70.09 -82.14 -135.17
CA SER A 1085 -69.78 -81.27 -134.04
C SER A 1085 -71.05 -80.98 -133.26
N GLY A 1086 -71.03 -81.22 -131.95
CA GLY A 1086 -72.18 -81.10 -131.06
C GLY A 1086 -71.96 -81.85 -129.75
N ASN A 1087 -73.02 -81.99 -128.96
CA ASN A 1087 -72.98 -82.58 -127.61
C ASN A 1087 -73.37 -84.07 -127.54
N GLU A 1088 -73.82 -84.67 -128.64
CA GLU A 1088 -74.15 -86.10 -128.69
C GLU A 1088 -72.89 -86.96 -128.60
N THR A 1089 -73.05 -88.19 -128.12
CA THR A 1089 -71.95 -89.14 -127.87
C THR A 1089 -71.86 -90.27 -128.90
N GLN A 1090 -72.64 -90.20 -129.98
CA GLN A 1090 -72.62 -91.17 -131.07
C GLN A 1090 -73.04 -90.52 -132.40
N PHE A 1091 -72.48 -91.01 -133.50
CA PHE A 1091 -72.73 -90.49 -134.85
C PHE A 1091 -72.61 -91.60 -135.91
N GLN A 1092 -73.52 -91.61 -136.87
CA GLN A 1092 -73.53 -92.58 -137.98
C GLN A 1092 -72.80 -92.00 -139.19
N LEU A 1093 -71.76 -92.70 -139.64
CA LEU A 1093 -71.03 -92.41 -140.88
C LEU A 1093 -71.72 -93.15 -142.03
N GLU A 1094 -72.09 -92.41 -143.08
CA GLU A 1094 -72.80 -92.96 -144.25
C GLU A 1094 -71.97 -92.83 -145.54
N GLU A 1095 -72.55 -93.23 -146.67
CA GLU A 1095 -71.96 -93.25 -148.03
C GLU A 1095 -70.68 -94.07 -148.24
N LEU A 1096 -70.13 -94.69 -147.18
CA LEU A 1096 -68.82 -95.35 -147.15
C LEU A 1096 -68.60 -96.31 -148.33
N GLU A 1097 -67.40 -96.28 -148.90
CA GLU A 1097 -67.05 -97.16 -150.02
C GLU A 1097 -66.83 -98.62 -149.57
N LEU A 1098 -67.43 -99.56 -150.30
CA LEU A 1098 -67.22 -101.00 -150.13
C LEU A 1098 -65.74 -101.34 -150.33
N GLY A 1099 -65.11 -102.00 -149.35
CA GLY A 1099 -63.69 -102.35 -149.38
C GLY A 1099 -62.72 -101.24 -148.95
N ALA A 1100 -63.20 -100.06 -148.53
CA ALA A 1100 -62.33 -98.99 -148.05
C ALA A 1100 -62.12 -99.02 -146.51
N GLU A 1101 -60.94 -98.58 -146.06
CA GLU A 1101 -60.67 -98.25 -144.65
C GLU A 1101 -60.80 -96.74 -144.38
N TYR A 1102 -61.25 -96.39 -143.17
CA TYR A 1102 -61.38 -95.02 -142.66
C TYR A 1102 -60.78 -94.89 -141.24
N LEU A 1103 -60.49 -93.66 -140.81
CA LEU A 1103 -59.91 -93.28 -139.52
C LEU A 1103 -60.75 -92.17 -138.88
N VAL A 1104 -61.09 -92.29 -137.59
CA VAL A 1104 -62.00 -91.36 -136.88
C VAL A 1104 -61.42 -90.90 -135.55
N ARG A 1105 -61.47 -89.60 -135.23
CA ARG A 1105 -60.92 -88.99 -133.98
C ARG A 1105 -61.82 -87.91 -133.39
N LEU A 1106 -61.63 -87.58 -132.11
CA LEU A 1106 -62.47 -86.67 -131.32
C LEU A 1106 -61.67 -85.51 -130.67
N CYS A 1107 -62.30 -84.35 -130.45
CA CYS A 1107 -61.85 -83.29 -129.54
C CYS A 1107 -62.97 -82.90 -128.55
N CYS A 1108 -62.62 -82.20 -127.48
CA CYS A 1108 -63.50 -81.76 -126.40
C CYS A 1108 -63.32 -80.24 -126.15
N VAL A 1109 -64.40 -79.48 -126.04
CA VAL A 1109 -64.39 -78.01 -125.90
C VAL A 1109 -65.26 -77.59 -124.71
N ARG A 1110 -64.71 -76.78 -123.79
CA ARG A 1110 -65.44 -76.26 -122.61
C ARG A 1110 -65.32 -74.75 -122.53
N ALA A 1111 -66.46 -74.05 -122.43
CA ALA A 1111 -66.53 -72.58 -122.31
C ALA A 1111 -65.69 -71.82 -123.36
N GLY A 1112 -65.71 -72.28 -124.61
CA GLY A 1112 -64.93 -71.69 -125.73
C GLY A 1112 -63.43 -72.03 -125.75
N LEU A 1113 -62.90 -72.71 -124.73
CA LEU A 1113 -61.53 -73.22 -124.72
C LEU A 1113 -61.51 -74.65 -125.25
N ALA A 1114 -60.91 -74.83 -126.43
CA ALA A 1114 -60.68 -76.14 -127.01
C ALA A 1114 -59.58 -76.91 -126.27
N GLY A 1115 -59.86 -78.16 -125.91
CA GLY A 1115 -58.87 -79.10 -125.39
C GLY A 1115 -57.97 -79.67 -126.50
N ALA A 1116 -57.12 -80.63 -126.14
CA ALA A 1116 -56.31 -81.37 -127.11
C ALA A 1116 -57.09 -82.52 -127.75
N TRP A 1117 -56.78 -82.83 -129.02
CA TRP A 1117 -57.39 -83.94 -129.77
C TRP A 1117 -57.04 -85.30 -129.18
N GLY A 1118 -58.04 -86.18 -129.09
CA GLY A 1118 -57.90 -87.58 -128.67
C GLY A 1118 -57.39 -88.51 -129.78
N PRO A 1119 -56.98 -89.74 -129.42
CA PRO A 1119 -56.47 -90.74 -130.38
C PRO A 1119 -57.53 -91.23 -131.38
N ALA A 1120 -57.07 -91.74 -132.52
CA ALA A 1120 -57.91 -92.13 -133.66
C ALA A 1120 -58.15 -93.65 -133.77
N THR A 1121 -59.33 -94.04 -134.27
CA THR A 1121 -59.79 -95.42 -134.43
C THR A 1121 -60.00 -95.78 -135.91
N ARG A 1122 -59.71 -97.03 -136.31
CA ARG A 1122 -59.92 -97.54 -137.68
C ARG A 1122 -61.30 -98.18 -137.89
N LEU A 1123 -61.78 -98.11 -139.13
CA LEU A 1123 -63.05 -98.62 -139.64
C LEU A 1123 -62.83 -99.28 -141.02
N ALA A 1124 -63.55 -100.37 -141.33
CA ALA A 1124 -63.48 -101.07 -142.62
C ALA A 1124 -64.86 -101.61 -143.06
N VAL A 1125 -65.10 -101.70 -144.38
CA VAL A 1125 -66.39 -102.08 -144.98
C VAL A 1125 -66.25 -103.36 -145.83
N ALA A 1126 -67.09 -104.37 -145.59
CA ALA A 1126 -66.90 -105.74 -146.10
C ALA A 1126 -67.65 -106.08 -147.40
N GLY A 1127 -67.22 -107.17 -148.07
CA GLY A 1127 -67.84 -107.80 -149.24
C GLY A 1127 -67.99 -109.32 -149.07
N ALA A 1128 -68.55 -110.01 -150.09
CA ALA A 1128 -68.91 -111.43 -150.01
C ALA A 1128 -67.72 -112.42 -149.91
N ALA A 1129 -68.02 -113.65 -149.47
CA ALA A 1129 -67.10 -114.68 -148.96
C ALA A 1129 -66.01 -115.16 -149.96
N PRO A 1130 -64.89 -115.79 -149.48
CA PRO A 1130 -64.90 -117.01 -148.64
C PRO A 1130 -64.81 -116.78 -147.12
N ALA A 1131 -65.16 -117.83 -146.35
CA ALA A 1131 -65.47 -117.73 -144.91
C ALA A 1131 -64.30 -118.14 -143.95
N PRO A 1132 -64.28 -117.67 -142.67
CA PRO A 1132 -63.03 -117.51 -141.91
C PRO A 1132 -62.91 -118.33 -140.59
N ARG A 1133 -61.77 -118.15 -139.87
CA ARG A 1133 -61.47 -118.73 -138.54
C ARG A 1133 -61.13 -117.64 -137.48
N PRO A 1134 -61.40 -117.83 -136.17
CA PRO A 1134 -61.27 -116.77 -135.14
C PRO A 1134 -60.07 -116.90 -134.16
N ARG A 1135 -59.71 -115.80 -133.45
CA ARG A 1135 -58.91 -115.82 -132.19
C ARG A 1135 -59.03 -114.51 -131.34
N ARG A 1136 -58.79 -114.60 -130.01
CA ARG A 1136 -58.66 -113.53 -128.95
C ARG A 1136 -57.64 -114.05 -127.89
N ALA A 1137 -56.80 -113.28 -127.16
CA ALA A 1137 -56.96 -112.21 -126.13
C ALA A 1137 -57.42 -112.74 -124.72
N ARG A 1138 -57.06 -112.23 -123.51
CA ARG A 1138 -56.42 -110.95 -123.04
C ARG A 1138 -56.02 -110.98 -121.50
N ALA A 1139 -55.42 -109.88 -120.95
CA ALA A 1139 -55.45 -109.35 -119.53
C ALA A 1139 -54.44 -109.84 -118.41
N ALA A 1140 -54.16 -109.21 -117.23
CA ALA A 1140 -54.11 -107.78 -116.72
C ALA A 1140 -53.69 -107.60 -115.19
N ARG A 1141 -53.53 -106.33 -114.68
CA ARG A 1141 -53.47 -105.77 -113.25
C ARG A 1141 -52.16 -105.88 -112.36
N ALA A 1142 -52.12 -105.39 -111.09
CA ALA A 1142 -51.86 -104.00 -110.52
C ALA A 1142 -52.16 -103.87 -108.97
N LEU A 1143 -51.51 -102.98 -108.13
CA LEU A 1143 -51.97 -102.39 -106.79
C LEU A 1143 -50.96 -101.43 -105.97
N GLN A 1144 -51.15 -101.10 -104.65
CA GLN A 1144 -50.88 -99.75 -103.98
C GLN A 1144 -50.24 -99.66 -102.49
N PRO A 1145 -50.10 -98.47 -101.75
CA PRO A 1145 -49.02 -98.13 -100.74
C PRO A 1145 -49.35 -97.78 -99.21
N GLY A 1146 -48.45 -97.07 -98.44
CA GLY A 1146 -48.52 -96.74 -96.97
C GLY A 1146 -47.81 -95.43 -96.39
N HIS A 1147 -47.66 -95.25 -95.05
CA HIS A 1147 -47.45 -93.97 -94.24
C HIS A 1147 -46.13 -93.83 -93.38
N VAL A 1148 -45.84 -92.64 -92.74
CA VAL A 1148 -45.49 -92.36 -91.27
C VAL A 1148 -44.57 -91.11 -90.92
N ALA A 1149 -44.78 -90.51 -89.71
CA ALA A 1149 -43.94 -89.58 -88.86
C ALA A 1149 -43.61 -88.12 -89.29
N LEU A 1150 -43.42 -87.04 -88.46
CA LEU A 1150 -43.35 -86.73 -86.99
C LEU A 1150 -41.93 -86.37 -86.43
N LEU A 1151 -41.64 -85.07 -86.16
CA LEU A 1151 -40.65 -84.55 -85.18
C LEU A 1151 -40.60 -82.99 -85.07
N MET A 1152 -39.79 -82.48 -84.13
CA MET A 1152 -39.37 -81.06 -83.87
C MET A 1152 -40.30 -80.10 -83.11
N ALA A 1153 -40.24 -80.14 -81.77
CA ALA A 1153 -40.79 -79.11 -80.87
C ALA A 1153 -39.92 -78.95 -79.59
N ALA A 1154 -38.80 -78.21 -79.66
CA ALA A 1154 -37.89 -78.02 -78.51
C ALA A 1154 -36.95 -76.80 -78.65
N ALA A 1155 -37.46 -75.57 -78.79
CA ALA A 1155 -36.60 -74.38 -79.04
C ALA A 1155 -36.99 -73.04 -78.39
N PHE A 1156 -38.17 -72.90 -77.76
CA PHE A 1156 -38.73 -71.58 -77.46
C PHE A 1156 -38.58 -71.04 -76.03
N LEU A 1157 -38.04 -71.83 -75.08
CA LEU A 1157 -38.01 -71.43 -73.66
C LEU A 1157 -36.76 -70.66 -73.21
N ALA A 1158 -35.69 -70.61 -74.03
CA ALA A 1158 -34.42 -70.02 -73.64
C ALA A 1158 -34.35 -68.47 -73.76
N LEU A 1159 -35.25 -67.85 -74.56
CA LEU A 1159 -35.14 -66.43 -74.90
C LEU A 1159 -35.81 -65.47 -73.89
N ALA A 1160 -36.69 -65.97 -73.04
CA ALA A 1160 -37.56 -65.14 -72.19
C ALA A 1160 -36.85 -64.55 -70.95
N VAL A 1161 -35.80 -65.21 -70.44
CA VAL A 1161 -35.17 -64.86 -69.16
C VAL A 1161 -34.20 -63.67 -69.28
N CYS A 1162 -33.49 -63.55 -70.41
CA CYS A 1162 -32.46 -62.51 -70.59
C CYS A 1162 -33.02 -61.08 -70.72
N VAL A 1163 -34.31 -60.92 -71.09
CA VAL A 1163 -34.93 -59.59 -71.29
C VAL A 1163 -35.32 -58.93 -69.96
N ALA A 1164 -35.68 -59.72 -68.95
CA ALA A 1164 -36.12 -59.19 -67.64
C ALA A 1164 -34.99 -58.49 -66.86
N VAL A 1165 -33.78 -59.04 -66.91
CA VAL A 1165 -32.63 -58.53 -66.13
C VAL A 1165 -32.09 -57.19 -66.66
N LEU A 1166 -32.29 -56.90 -67.95
CA LEU A 1166 -31.80 -55.68 -68.61
C LEU A 1166 -32.65 -54.43 -68.31
N LEU A 1167 -33.90 -54.59 -67.88
CA LEU A 1167 -34.82 -53.47 -67.62
C LEU A 1167 -34.76 -52.91 -66.19
N GLN A 1168 -34.11 -53.60 -65.25
CA GLN A 1168 -34.05 -53.19 -63.83
C GLN A 1168 -32.76 -52.43 -63.45
N ARG A 1169 -32.03 -51.90 -64.44
CA ARG A 1169 -30.77 -51.15 -64.27
C ARG A 1169 -30.80 -49.74 -64.91
N LEU A 1170 -31.99 -49.23 -65.25
CA LEU A 1170 -32.18 -48.00 -66.04
C LEU A 1170 -33.07 -46.94 -65.37
N VAL A 1171 -33.18 -46.96 -64.03
CA VAL A 1171 -33.87 -45.93 -63.24
C VAL A 1171 -33.02 -45.58 -62.02
N GLU A 1172 -32.14 -44.57 -62.15
CA GLU A 1172 -31.57 -43.70 -61.08
C GLU A 1172 -30.44 -42.80 -61.65
N ALA A 1173 -30.78 -41.67 -62.29
CA ALA A 1173 -29.76 -40.71 -62.79
C ALA A 1173 -30.27 -39.28 -63.10
N ARG A 1174 -30.94 -38.61 -62.15
CA ARG A 1174 -31.11 -37.13 -62.07
C ARG A 1174 -31.92 -36.41 -63.19
N PRO A 1175 -32.28 -35.12 -63.00
CA PRO A 1175 -32.24 -34.32 -61.76
C PRO A 1175 -33.31 -34.76 -60.75
#